data_AF-A0A409XAY7-F1
#
_entry.id   AF-A0A409XAY7-F1
#
_cell.length_a   1.000
_cell.length_b   1.000
_cell.length_c   1.000
_cell.angle_alpha   90.00
_cell.angle_beta   90.00
_cell.angle_gamma   90.00
#
_symmetry.space_group_name_H-M   'P 1'
#
loop_
_entity.id
_entity.type
_entity.pdbx_description
1 polymer ?
#
loop_
_entity_poly.entity_id
_entity_poly.type
_entity_poly.pdbx_seq_one_letter_code
_entity_poly.pdbx_strand_id
1 'polypeptide(L)'
;MATNNTNDNSLQSLAMESELFKQFPVPPTFGSKLEERDYLKFRLAQAFRIFGHLGYNEGVAGHITVRGLHFSLIQPSDLLLVDHQGKILDESGPRRILNIAAYMIHSTLHAARPDVLCAAHTHSIHGKAFSTLGIPLDMLTQDTCAFYDDHVLYTQFKGVVLDLEEGKAIAAALGSKKAAILQNHGILVATDSIEATVFFFIALEKACQVQLMADAAAAGKGKATVKIAPDDALNTYKKNGTLRFSIMRLLLYARFIYLLAGLASATANLYERNLAYKSPFADHPQLAHDTRAIHETNIQRRQNIDATKFKDEHYVTFYGADFSNSPFIWSGGINFTHAVASGDPFDTSVLLWTRAVPTSSTGALPDQSVPVCLSFKISTTSDLSGKVVDSGQAFTSYDVDWTVKVEASGLKPDTKYFYQFSDCASKSESPIGSTRTIASANTAARSVNGGKPLVIAVFSCSQYQAGWFNAYGFAAHNTTADIFVHLGDYIYESLGSGAKIGRQTLGRELATIHDYRQRLNQYRTDQSLVTAHQNAPWITDDHEVADNSWKAGTADSNDTTTGCAFSPSGACFTDRKLAAVRAYHEWMPIRQVDPQDKLRIWRNFQIGKLLDLTMLDTRQYDRDLTDVYYNTAKDQTLLTAFVDVNTISSFANRSLMGAAQEQWLFDTVSESEKRGAVWRVLGQQIVFTQLNESGAFDLDAWDGYRANRARVLGHLYNNKISNTIILSGDSHANWASDLARGYNPTTGAGAIGVEFAGTAVTSGSSFGSGITPEKADVISRTLVDVNTDLQWSEGSYRGFFTLSIDSEHLNATYYAMLDLISMVAIFLAFANLDGFASAHFIVKSGQNKLSRPVAGGTVNAGVLKSQL
;
A
#
# COMPACT_ATOMS: atom_id res chain seq x y z
N MET A 1 9.42 29.40 -78.75
CA MET A 1 8.09 28.89 -78.36
C MET A 1 8.29 27.72 -77.41
N ALA A 2 8.17 27.97 -76.11
CA ALA A 2 8.00 26.95 -75.09
C ALA A 2 7.14 27.59 -74.01
N THR A 3 5.84 27.33 -74.06
CA THR A 3 4.85 27.87 -73.12
C THR A 3 4.58 26.85 -72.00
N ASN A 4 4.77 27.38 -70.79
CA ASN A 4 4.41 26.94 -69.46
C ASN A 4 3.23 25.97 -69.30
N ASN A 5 3.47 24.95 -68.48
CA ASN A 5 2.49 24.06 -67.88
C ASN A 5 2.49 24.25 -66.34
N THR A 6 2.20 25.48 -65.87
CA THR A 6 2.32 25.87 -64.44
C THR A 6 0.99 26.12 -63.73
N ASN A 7 -0.16 25.95 -64.40
CA ASN A 7 -1.46 26.32 -63.82
C ASN A 7 -2.24 25.16 -63.19
N ASP A 8 -1.80 23.91 -63.34
CA ASP A 8 -2.55 22.74 -62.83
C ASP A 8 -2.15 22.36 -61.38
N ASN A 9 -0.90 22.62 -60.98
CA ASN A 9 -0.40 22.29 -59.63
C ASN A 9 -0.89 23.23 -58.53
N SER A 10 -1.30 24.47 -58.84
CA SER A 10 -1.75 25.45 -57.84
C SER A 10 -3.20 25.26 -57.41
N LEU A 11 -4.06 24.79 -58.31
CA LEU A 11 -5.46 24.47 -58.02
C LEU A 11 -5.59 23.16 -57.23
N GLN A 12 -4.74 22.15 -57.53
CA GLN A 12 -4.67 20.94 -56.71
C GLN A 12 -4.12 21.21 -55.31
N SER A 13 -3.09 22.06 -55.14
CA SER A 13 -2.56 22.37 -53.80
C SER A 13 -3.55 23.16 -52.93
N LEU A 14 -4.29 24.11 -53.51
CA LEU A 14 -5.34 24.88 -52.83
C LEU A 14 -6.57 24.00 -52.47
N ALA A 15 -6.95 23.07 -53.35
CA ALA A 15 -8.03 22.12 -53.06
C ALA A 15 -7.65 21.12 -51.96
N MET A 16 -6.41 20.63 -51.96
CA MET A 16 -5.87 19.72 -50.93
C MET A 16 -5.74 20.42 -49.57
N GLU A 17 -5.30 21.68 -49.53
CA GLU A 17 -5.35 22.50 -48.31
C GLU A 17 -6.79 22.63 -47.79
N SER A 18 -7.77 22.96 -48.65
CA SER A 18 -9.16 23.15 -48.23
C SER A 18 -9.86 21.90 -47.68
N GLU A 19 -9.51 20.70 -48.19
CA GLU A 19 -9.99 19.42 -47.68
C GLU A 19 -9.33 19.04 -46.35
N LEU A 20 -8.02 19.27 -46.22
CA LEU A 20 -7.31 19.09 -44.95
C LEU A 20 -7.93 19.99 -43.87
N PHE A 21 -8.26 21.24 -44.21
CA PHE A 21 -8.82 22.23 -43.30
C PHE A 21 -10.23 21.88 -42.77
N LYS A 22 -11.01 21.02 -43.45
CA LYS A 22 -12.34 20.56 -42.99
C LYS A 22 -12.29 19.48 -41.91
N GLN A 23 -11.13 18.84 -41.66
CA GLN A 23 -10.97 17.75 -40.68
C GLN A 23 -10.53 18.21 -39.27
N PHE A 24 -10.37 19.53 -39.05
CA PHE A 24 -9.86 20.05 -37.78
C PHE A 24 -10.96 20.51 -36.82
N PRO A 25 -10.74 20.38 -35.50
CA PRO A 25 -11.77 20.75 -34.53
C PRO A 25 -11.92 22.28 -34.50
N VAL A 26 -13.14 22.75 -34.72
CA VAL A 26 -13.58 24.11 -34.37
C VAL A 26 -14.17 24.10 -32.96
N PRO A 27 -14.21 25.24 -32.25
CA PRO A 27 -14.96 25.33 -31.01
C PRO A 27 -16.40 24.80 -31.20
N PRO A 28 -16.94 24.01 -30.24
CA PRO A 28 -18.28 23.47 -30.38
C PRO A 28 -19.32 24.57 -30.44
N THR A 29 -20.43 24.33 -31.14
CA THR A 29 -21.64 25.14 -31.03
C THR A 29 -22.47 24.64 -29.84
N PHE A 30 -22.86 25.52 -28.94
CA PHE A 30 -23.59 25.16 -27.72
C PHE A 30 -25.09 25.42 -27.84
N GLY A 31 -25.91 24.56 -27.23
CA GLY A 31 -27.36 24.70 -27.20
C GLY A 31 -27.85 25.77 -26.22
N SER A 32 -26.99 26.19 -25.28
CA SER A 32 -27.28 27.27 -24.34
C SER A 32 -26.02 28.02 -23.88
N LYS A 33 -26.20 29.23 -23.34
CA LYS A 33 -25.11 30.00 -22.73
C LYS A 33 -24.55 29.40 -21.44
N LEU A 34 -25.33 28.57 -20.74
CA LEU A 34 -24.84 27.85 -19.56
C LEU A 34 -23.88 26.72 -19.95
N GLU A 35 -24.21 25.99 -21.01
CA GLU A 35 -23.35 24.93 -21.55
C GLU A 35 -22.03 25.50 -22.11
N GLU A 36 -22.10 26.62 -22.84
CA GLU A 36 -20.92 27.37 -23.28
C GLU A 36 -20.06 27.84 -22.10
N ARG A 37 -20.69 28.32 -21.02
CA ARG A 37 -20.00 28.73 -19.80
C ARG A 37 -19.27 27.57 -19.12
N ASP A 38 -19.90 26.41 -18.99
CA ASP A 38 -19.30 25.24 -18.36
C ASP A 38 -18.12 24.70 -19.18
N TYR A 39 -18.26 24.71 -20.51
CA TYR A 39 -17.16 24.41 -21.42
C TYR A 39 -15.99 25.37 -21.20
N LEU A 40 -16.24 26.69 -21.22
CA LEU A 40 -15.18 27.70 -21.06
C LEU A 40 -14.51 27.61 -19.68
N LYS A 41 -15.25 27.34 -18.60
CA LYS A 41 -14.69 27.09 -17.26
C LYS A 41 -13.75 25.88 -17.28
N PHE A 42 -14.16 24.80 -17.91
CA PHE A 42 -13.33 23.60 -18.05
C PHE A 42 -12.06 23.87 -18.86
N ARG A 43 -12.16 24.61 -19.96
CA ARG A 43 -11.00 25.01 -20.79
C ARG A 43 -10.06 25.96 -20.05
N LEU A 44 -10.60 26.89 -19.27
CA LEU A 44 -9.81 27.84 -18.47
C LEU A 44 -9.03 27.14 -17.35
N ALA A 45 -9.66 26.18 -16.66
CA ALA A 45 -8.98 25.36 -15.67
C ALA A 45 -7.82 24.55 -16.30
N GLN A 46 -7.99 24.03 -17.51
CA GLN A 46 -6.91 23.37 -18.26
C GLN A 46 -5.79 24.35 -18.64
N ALA A 47 -6.12 25.57 -19.07
CA ALA A 47 -5.12 26.60 -19.39
C ALA A 47 -4.21 26.90 -18.19
N PHE A 48 -4.80 27.04 -17.01
CA PHE A 48 -4.05 27.16 -15.76
C PHE A 48 -3.13 25.97 -15.53
N ARG A 49 -3.62 24.74 -15.68
CA ARG A 49 -2.78 23.55 -15.47
C ARG A 49 -1.64 23.45 -16.47
N ILE A 50 -1.85 23.85 -17.72
CA ILE A 50 -0.79 23.95 -18.73
C ILE A 50 0.29 24.94 -18.28
N PHE A 51 -0.11 26.13 -17.81
CA PHE A 51 0.84 27.14 -17.33
C PHE A 51 1.58 26.68 -16.07
N GLY A 52 0.88 26.00 -15.16
CA GLY A 52 1.49 25.38 -13.98
C GLY A 52 2.47 24.27 -14.33
N HIS A 53 2.13 23.43 -15.32
CA HIS A 53 3.01 22.36 -15.81
C HIS A 53 4.26 22.91 -16.50
N LEU A 54 4.13 24.01 -17.24
CA LEU A 54 5.25 24.68 -17.91
C LEU A 54 6.07 25.58 -16.96
N GLY A 55 5.71 25.67 -15.69
CA GLY A 55 6.42 26.49 -14.69
C GLY A 55 6.27 27.99 -14.90
N TYR A 56 5.17 28.44 -15.51
CA TYR A 56 4.94 29.87 -15.81
C TYR A 56 4.36 30.64 -14.63
N ASN A 57 4.10 29.98 -13.50
CA ASN A 57 3.67 30.61 -12.26
C ASN A 57 4.87 30.99 -11.38
N GLU A 58 4.83 32.16 -10.74
CA GLU A 58 5.86 32.60 -9.80
C GLU A 58 5.23 33.01 -8.47
N GLY A 59 5.34 32.13 -7.48
CA GLY A 59 4.63 32.27 -6.21
C GLY A 59 3.13 32.46 -6.43
N VAL A 60 2.65 33.65 -6.10
CA VAL A 60 1.24 34.06 -6.20
C VAL A 60 1.02 35.17 -7.24
N ALA A 61 2.02 35.40 -8.10
CA ALA A 61 1.99 36.36 -9.19
C ALA A 61 1.72 35.66 -10.53
N GLY A 62 0.96 36.32 -11.39
CA GLY A 62 0.43 35.77 -12.64
C GLY A 62 -1.02 35.30 -12.52
N HIS A 63 -1.79 35.53 -13.58
CA HIS A 63 -3.24 35.39 -13.59
C HIS A 63 -3.72 35.00 -14.99
N ILE A 64 -4.49 33.91 -15.02
CA ILE A 64 -5.58 33.73 -16.00
C ILE A 64 -6.91 33.85 -15.21
N THR A 65 -6.96 34.85 -14.32
CA THR A 65 -7.95 35.05 -13.23
C THR A 65 -8.28 33.84 -12.34
N VAL A 66 -7.48 33.66 -11.26
CA VAL A 66 -7.81 33.38 -9.83
C VAL A 66 -6.51 33.15 -9.02
N ARG A 67 -6.46 33.59 -7.75
CA ARG A 67 -5.32 33.45 -6.81
C ARG A 67 -5.76 32.68 -5.56
N GLY A 68 -4.88 31.81 -5.03
CA GLY A 68 -5.09 31.05 -3.80
C GLY A 68 -4.94 29.53 -3.94
N LEU A 69 -4.75 29.04 -5.16
CA LEU A 69 -4.47 27.65 -5.49
C LEU A 69 -3.39 27.61 -6.58
N HIS A 70 -2.43 26.69 -6.49
CA HIS A 70 -1.39 26.56 -7.51
C HIS A 70 -2.02 26.27 -8.88
N PHE A 71 -1.45 26.81 -9.95
CA PHE A 71 -2.00 26.72 -11.31
C PHE A 71 -2.27 25.26 -11.75
N SER A 72 -1.45 24.31 -11.31
CA SER A 72 -1.63 22.87 -11.58
C SER A 72 -2.83 22.21 -10.89
N LEU A 73 -3.39 22.84 -9.85
CA LEU A 73 -4.44 22.25 -9.01
C LEU A 73 -5.84 22.81 -9.34
N ILE A 74 -5.93 23.85 -10.16
CA ILE A 74 -7.20 24.55 -10.46
C ILE A 74 -8.21 23.60 -11.11
N GLN A 75 -9.37 23.42 -10.47
CA GLN A 75 -10.56 22.74 -11.01
C GLN A 75 -11.58 23.77 -11.52
N PRO A 76 -12.54 23.38 -12.38
CA PRO A 76 -13.61 24.27 -12.82
C PRO A 76 -14.44 24.85 -11.67
N SER A 77 -14.55 24.12 -10.55
CA SER A 77 -15.22 24.55 -9.32
C SER A 77 -14.45 25.62 -8.55
N ASP A 78 -13.14 25.78 -8.78
CA ASP A 78 -12.30 26.77 -8.08
C ASP A 78 -12.34 28.15 -8.75
N LEU A 79 -12.86 28.24 -9.98
CA LEU A 79 -12.90 29.47 -10.76
C LEU A 79 -13.91 30.48 -10.18
N LEU A 80 -13.49 31.75 -10.13
CA LEU A 80 -14.33 32.86 -9.68
C LEU A 80 -15.12 33.45 -10.84
N LEU A 81 -16.38 33.77 -10.57
CA LEU A 81 -17.17 34.66 -11.42
C LEU A 81 -17.10 36.08 -10.86
N VAL A 82 -16.58 37.02 -11.64
CA VAL A 82 -16.28 38.39 -11.19
C VAL A 82 -16.83 39.40 -12.19
N ASP A 83 -17.51 40.45 -11.72
CA ASP A 83 -17.96 41.56 -12.57
C ASP A 83 -16.84 42.57 -12.85
N HIS A 84 -17.05 43.46 -13.83
CA HIS A 84 -16.04 44.45 -14.26
C HIS A 84 -15.54 45.38 -13.15
N GLN A 85 -16.29 45.50 -12.05
CA GLN A 85 -15.95 46.30 -10.87
C GLN A 85 -15.12 45.51 -9.84
N GLY A 86 -14.84 44.23 -10.09
CA GLY A 86 -14.05 43.36 -9.21
C GLY A 86 -14.86 42.68 -8.11
N LYS A 87 -16.20 42.67 -8.19
CA LYS A 87 -17.06 41.99 -7.22
C LYS A 87 -17.25 40.52 -7.61
N ILE A 88 -17.02 39.62 -6.66
CA ILE A 88 -17.28 38.18 -6.81
C ILE A 88 -18.78 37.91 -6.72
N LEU A 89 -19.37 37.35 -7.77
CA LEU A 89 -20.80 37.03 -7.83
C LEU A 89 -21.14 35.78 -7.00
N ASP A 90 -22.40 35.63 -6.59
CA ASP A 90 -22.82 34.53 -5.69
C ASP A 90 -22.81 33.15 -6.36
N GLU A 91 -22.84 33.11 -7.69
CA GLU A 91 -22.70 31.89 -8.50
C GLU A 91 -21.24 31.39 -8.60
N SER A 92 -20.31 32.07 -7.93
CA SER A 92 -18.90 31.73 -7.90
C SER A 92 -18.62 30.48 -7.05
N GLY A 93 -17.49 29.81 -7.30
CA GLY A 93 -17.03 28.68 -6.50
C GLY A 93 -16.83 29.00 -5.01
N PRO A 94 -16.63 27.98 -4.14
CA PRO A 94 -16.53 28.14 -2.69
C PRO A 94 -15.33 28.98 -2.24
N ARG A 95 -14.33 29.14 -3.11
CA ARG A 95 -13.21 30.07 -2.90
C ARG A 95 -13.71 31.47 -3.21
N ARG A 96 -13.54 32.46 -2.32
CA ARG A 96 -14.01 33.85 -2.54
C ARG A 96 -12.91 34.90 -2.37
N ILE A 97 -11.69 34.61 -2.84
CA ILE A 97 -10.53 35.51 -2.73
C ILE A 97 -10.05 35.92 -4.12
N LEU A 98 -10.16 37.21 -4.45
CA LEU A 98 -9.75 37.78 -5.73
C LEU A 98 -8.46 38.61 -5.58
N ASN A 99 -7.51 38.43 -6.50
CA ASN A 99 -6.41 39.38 -6.65
C ASN A 99 -6.90 40.60 -7.43
N ILE A 100 -7.27 41.66 -6.72
CA ILE A 100 -7.87 42.85 -7.35
C ILE A 100 -6.87 43.53 -8.30
N ALA A 101 -5.62 43.74 -7.89
CA ALA A 101 -4.61 44.42 -8.73
C ALA A 101 -4.45 43.76 -10.10
N ALA A 102 -4.34 42.44 -10.09
CA ALA A 102 -4.26 41.59 -11.26
C ALA A 102 -5.51 41.60 -12.15
N TYR A 103 -6.67 41.48 -11.50
CA TYR A 103 -7.95 41.47 -12.17
C TYR A 103 -8.20 42.78 -12.91
N MET A 104 -7.78 43.91 -12.32
CA MET A 104 -8.01 45.23 -12.92
C MET A 104 -7.30 45.39 -14.27
N ILE A 105 -6.12 44.80 -14.46
CA ILE A 105 -5.42 44.79 -15.78
C ILE A 105 -6.29 44.08 -16.83
N HIS A 106 -6.82 42.90 -16.49
CA HIS A 106 -7.66 42.11 -17.41
C HIS A 106 -9.01 42.78 -17.64
N SER A 107 -9.64 43.33 -16.60
CA SER A 107 -10.95 44.00 -16.69
C SER A 107 -10.89 45.22 -17.63
N THR A 108 -9.89 46.08 -17.49
CA THR A 108 -9.72 47.25 -18.38
C THR A 108 -9.38 46.84 -19.80
N LEU A 109 -8.62 45.76 -19.98
CA LEU A 109 -8.31 45.22 -21.30
C LEU A 109 -9.56 44.68 -22.00
N HIS A 110 -10.35 43.84 -21.34
CA HIS A 110 -11.61 43.33 -21.91
C HIS A 110 -12.62 44.44 -22.18
N ALA A 111 -12.65 45.50 -21.35
CA ALA A 111 -13.49 46.67 -21.61
C ALA A 111 -13.03 47.47 -22.85
N ALA A 112 -11.72 47.61 -23.07
CA ALA A 112 -11.15 48.31 -24.22
C ALA A 112 -11.16 47.47 -25.51
N ARG A 113 -11.15 46.13 -25.39
CA ARG A 113 -11.07 45.17 -26.49
C ARG A 113 -12.19 44.12 -26.39
N PRO A 114 -13.44 44.45 -26.82
CA PRO A 114 -14.54 43.50 -26.80
C PRO A 114 -14.33 42.26 -27.70
N ASP A 115 -13.36 42.31 -28.61
CA ASP A 115 -12.92 41.20 -29.44
C ASP A 115 -12.04 40.17 -28.70
N VAL A 116 -11.53 40.52 -27.51
CA VAL A 116 -10.70 39.64 -26.68
C VAL A 116 -11.59 38.85 -25.72
N LEU A 117 -11.61 37.52 -25.91
CA LEU A 117 -12.30 36.59 -25.02
C LEU A 117 -11.42 36.15 -23.86
N CYS A 118 -10.11 35.98 -24.09
CA CYS A 118 -9.18 35.51 -23.09
C CYS A 118 -7.91 36.37 -23.08
N ALA A 119 -7.42 36.65 -21.88
CA ALA A 119 -6.12 37.28 -21.65
C ALA A 119 -5.34 36.48 -20.61
N ALA A 120 -4.05 36.30 -20.85
CA ALA A 120 -3.13 35.65 -19.93
C ALA A 120 -1.92 36.55 -19.67
N HIS A 121 -1.59 36.69 -18.40
CA HIS A 121 -0.40 37.39 -17.95
C HIS A 121 0.24 36.60 -16.81
N THR A 122 1.52 36.27 -16.94
CA THR A 122 2.28 35.71 -15.81
C THR A 122 3.67 36.30 -15.75
N HIS A 123 4.34 36.05 -14.61
CA HIS A 123 5.74 36.39 -14.39
C HIS A 123 6.63 35.21 -14.81
N SER A 124 6.41 34.68 -16.02
CA SER A 124 7.19 33.58 -16.57
C SER A 124 8.68 33.95 -16.68
N ILE A 125 9.56 32.98 -16.45
CA ILE A 125 10.98 33.21 -16.19
C ILE A 125 11.65 34.01 -17.33
N HIS A 126 11.49 33.57 -18.58
CA HIS A 126 12.18 34.16 -19.73
C HIS A 126 11.50 35.43 -20.21
N GLY A 127 10.17 35.49 -20.22
CA GLY A 127 9.41 36.69 -20.55
C GLY A 127 9.73 37.83 -19.59
N LYS A 128 9.77 37.54 -18.28
CA LYS A 128 10.21 38.51 -17.27
C LYS A 128 11.66 38.92 -17.47
N ALA A 129 12.59 37.97 -17.62
CA ALA A 129 14.01 38.28 -17.82
C ALA A 129 14.26 39.11 -19.09
N PHE A 130 13.59 38.79 -20.20
CA PHE A 130 13.68 39.55 -21.44
C PHE A 130 13.10 40.95 -21.29
N SER A 131 11.98 41.09 -20.57
CA SER A 131 11.34 42.38 -20.35
C SER A 131 12.24 43.41 -19.64
N THR A 132 13.26 42.97 -18.89
CA THR A 132 14.18 43.90 -18.21
C THR A 132 15.12 44.61 -19.17
N LEU A 133 15.29 44.09 -20.39
CA LEU A 133 16.14 44.70 -21.41
C LEU A 133 15.50 45.97 -22.02
N GLY A 134 14.18 46.13 -21.92
CA GLY A 134 13.48 47.29 -22.47
C GLY A 134 13.58 47.38 -24.00
N ILE A 135 13.60 46.24 -24.69
CA ILE A 135 13.69 46.14 -26.16
C ILE A 135 12.53 45.30 -26.73
N PRO A 136 12.13 45.53 -28.00
CA PRO A 136 11.16 44.66 -28.68
C PRO A 136 11.78 43.29 -29.02
N LEU A 137 10.91 42.32 -29.34
CA LEU A 137 11.31 40.97 -29.75
C LEU A 137 11.85 40.96 -31.19
N ASP A 138 13.00 40.31 -31.39
CA ASP A 138 13.61 40.17 -32.71
C ASP A 138 13.10 38.93 -33.47
N MET A 139 12.98 39.08 -34.80
CA MET A 139 12.56 37.99 -35.69
C MET A 139 13.75 37.06 -36.01
N LEU A 140 14.23 36.34 -35.00
CA LEU A 140 15.39 35.44 -35.11
C LEU A 140 15.06 34.04 -35.65
N THR A 141 13.80 33.60 -35.54
CA THR A 141 13.39 32.24 -35.93
C THR A 141 12.04 32.25 -36.61
N GLN A 142 11.72 31.16 -37.33
CA GLN A 142 10.41 30.97 -37.96
C GLN A 142 9.25 31.07 -36.93
N ASP A 143 9.48 30.64 -35.68
CA ASP A 143 8.49 30.70 -34.62
C ASP A 143 8.31 32.12 -34.08
N THR A 144 9.38 32.92 -33.95
CA THR A 144 9.26 34.31 -33.49
C THR A 144 8.54 35.20 -34.50
N CYS A 145 8.54 34.85 -35.79
CA CYS A 145 7.72 35.52 -36.81
C CYS A 145 6.21 35.49 -36.54
N ALA A 146 5.71 34.64 -35.64
CA ALA A 146 4.31 34.69 -35.18
C ALA A 146 3.93 36.04 -34.51
N PHE A 147 4.94 36.82 -34.10
CA PHE A 147 4.80 38.12 -33.46
C PHE A 147 5.28 39.30 -34.33
N TYR A 148 5.56 39.08 -35.62
CA TYR A 148 6.00 40.14 -36.53
C TYR A 148 4.95 41.25 -36.64
N ASP A 149 5.31 42.45 -36.22
CA ASP A 149 4.43 43.63 -36.06
C ASP A 149 3.15 43.40 -35.21
N ASP A 150 3.10 42.30 -34.46
CA ASP A 150 1.93 41.93 -33.65
C ASP A 150 2.29 41.70 -32.17
N HIS A 151 3.28 42.48 -31.71
CA HIS A 151 3.58 42.68 -30.30
C HIS A 151 3.98 44.14 -30.04
N VAL A 152 3.89 44.57 -28.78
CA VAL A 152 4.36 45.89 -28.32
C VAL A 152 5.34 45.77 -27.16
N LEU A 153 6.17 46.79 -26.98
CA LEU A 153 6.93 47.03 -25.76
C LEU A 153 6.25 48.15 -24.96
N TYR A 154 5.82 47.84 -23.75
CA TYR A 154 5.30 48.83 -22.80
C TYR A 154 6.42 49.24 -21.85
N THR A 155 6.88 50.49 -21.95
CA THR A 155 8.11 50.98 -21.29
C THR A 155 7.91 51.64 -19.93
N GLN A 156 6.69 51.60 -19.39
CA GLN A 156 6.40 52.19 -18.08
C GLN A 156 6.30 51.09 -17.02
N PHE A 157 7.02 51.25 -15.91
CA PHE A 157 6.90 50.41 -14.72
C PHE A 157 6.57 51.29 -13.53
N LYS A 158 5.34 51.22 -13.01
CA LYS A 158 4.86 52.06 -11.89
C LYS A 158 4.82 51.33 -10.54
N GLY A 159 5.27 50.07 -10.46
CA GLY A 159 5.29 49.26 -9.24
C GLY A 159 3.95 48.56 -8.93
N VAL A 160 3.80 47.94 -7.75
CA VAL A 160 2.54 47.29 -7.31
C VAL A 160 1.57 48.35 -6.80
N VAL A 161 0.94 49.07 -7.73
CA VAL A 161 -0.13 50.01 -7.41
C VAL A 161 -1.46 49.35 -7.79
N LEU A 162 -2.47 49.43 -6.93
CA LEU A 162 -3.83 48.92 -7.16
C LEU A 162 -4.57 49.77 -8.23
N ASP A 163 -3.98 49.94 -9.41
CA ASP A 163 -4.29 51.06 -10.28
C ASP A 163 -5.00 50.64 -11.57
N LEU A 164 -6.29 50.99 -11.65
CA LEU A 164 -7.10 50.95 -12.87
C LEU A 164 -6.39 51.70 -14.03
N GLU A 165 -5.62 52.74 -13.71
CA GLU A 165 -4.89 53.54 -14.69
C GLU A 165 -3.75 52.78 -15.36
N GLU A 166 -3.09 51.85 -14.65
CA GLU A 166 -2.06 50.98 -15.24
C GLU A 166 -2.68 49.99 -16.23
N GLY A 167 -3.81 49.39 -15.88
CA GLY A 167 -4.57 48.51 -16.78
C GLY A 167 -5.02 49.23 -18.07
N LYS A 168 -5.52 50.47 -17.96
CA LYS A 168 -5.87 51.30 -19.12
C LYS A 168 -4.65 51.64 -19.99
N ALA A 169 -3.52 51.96 -19.36
CA ALA A 169 -2.29 52.29 -20.08
C ALA A 169 -1.73 51.07 -20.84
N ILE A 170 -1.76 49.89 -20.22
CA ILE A 170 -1.38 48.62 -20.87
C ILE A 170 -2.33 48.31 -22.03
N ALA A 171 -3.64 48.47 -21.85
CA ALA A 171 -4.62 48.24 -22.91
C ALA A 171 -4.43 49.22 -24.09
N ALA A 172 -4.19 50.50 -23.79
CA ALA A 172 -3.92 51.52 -24.81
C ALA A 172 -2.60 51.22 -25.56
N ALA A 173 -1.56 50.79 -24.86
CA ALA A 173 -0.28 50.43 -25.47
C ALA A 173 -0.40 49.16 -26.33
N LEU A 174 -1.15 48.15 -25.88
CA LEU A 174 -1.40 46.93 -26.65
C LEU A 174 -2.13 47.23 -27.96
N GLY A 175 -3.05 48.21 -27.96
CA GLY A 175 -3.80 48.60 -29.16
C GLY A 175 -4.58 47.41 -29.73
N SER A 176 -4.43 47.12 -31.01
CA SER A 176 -5.02 45.94 -31.68
C SER A 176 -4.11 44.71 -31.66
N LYS A 177 -2.92 44.79 -31.08
CA LYS A 177 -1.93 43.70 -31.14
C LYS A 177 -2.27 42.57 -30.17
N LYS A 178 -1.71 41.37 -30.40
CA LYS A 178 -1.98 40.17 -29.58
C LYS A 178 -1.13 40.04 -28.32
N ALA A 179 0.04 40.68 -28.30
CA ALA A 179 1.03 40.48 -27.25
C ALA A 179 1.69 41.80 -26.78
N ALA A 180 2.03 41.86 -25.50
CA ALA A 180 2.82 42.93 -24.91
C ALA A 180 3.97 42.38 -24.08
N ILE A 181 5.13 43.01 -24.21
CA ILE A 181 6.27 42.87 -23.31
C ILE A 181 6.21 44.05 -22.36
N LEU A 182 5.98 43.78 -21.09
CA LEU A 182 5.80 44.77 -20.03
C LEU A 182 7.16 44.97 -19.35
N GLN A 183 7.83 46.09 -19.62
CA GLN A 183 9.19 46.34 -19.16
C GLN A 183 9.29 46.16 -17.63
N ASN A 184 10.29 45.40 -17.19
CA ASN A 184 10.52 45.03 -15.78
C ASN A 184 9.38 44.24 -15.09
N HIS A 185 8.40 43.74 -15.84
CA HIS A 185 7.21 43.09 -15.27
C HIS A 185 7.00 41.67 -15.82
N GLY A 186 6.91 41.49 -17.14
CA GLY A 186 6.62 40.18 -17.74
C GLY A 186 6.00 40.29 -19.12
N ILE A 187 5.21 39.29 -19.50
CA ILE A 187 4.52 39.25 -20.79
C ILE A 187 3.00 39.11 -20.62
N LEU A 188 2.26 39.62 -21.59
CA LEU A 188 0.80 39.54 -21.65
C LEU A 188 0.38 39.16 -23.06
N VAL A 189 -0.58 38.23 -23.18
CA VAL A 189 -1.19 37.82 -24.44
C VAL A 189 -2.70 37.91 -24.33
N ALA A 190 -3.35 38.42 -25.38
CA ALA A 190 -4.79 38.62 -25.43
C ALA A 190 -5.35 38.26 -26.80
N THR A 191 -6.32 37.34 -26.84
CA THR A 191 -6.91 36.81 -28.08
C THR A 191 -8.40 36.48 -27.94
N ASP A 192 -9.02 36.07 -29.06
CA ASP A 192 -10.45 35.72 -29.17
C ASP A 192 -10.84 34.34 -28.59
N SER A 193 -9.86 33.56 -28.11
CA SER A 193 -10.05 32.21 -27.57
C SER A 193 -9.01 31.86 -26.52
N ILE A 194 -9.34 30.94 -25.61
CA ILE A 194 -8.45 30.46 -24.55
C ILE A 194 -7.25 29.73 -25.17
N GLU A 195 -7.49 28.92 -26.20
CA GLU A 195 -6.50 28.12 -26.91
C GLU A 195 -5.44 29.00 -27.57
N ALA A 196 -5.87 30.03 -28.31
CA ALA A 196 -4.93 30.94 -28.95
C ALA A 196 -4.12 31.71 -27.90
N THR A 197 -4.73 32.14 -26.81
CA THR A 197 -4.04 32.84 -25.72
C THR A 197 -2.95 31.95 -25.13
N VAL A 198 -3.27 30.70 -24.79
CA VAL A 198 -2.31 29.73 -24.25
C VAL A 198 -1.17 29.48 -25.23
N PHE A 199 -1.48 29.22 -26.50
CA PHE A 199 -0.48 28.95 -27.52
C PHE A 199 0.49 30.13 -27.72
N PHE A 200 -0.03 31.34 -27.92
CA PHE A 200 0.80 32.52 -28.15
C PHE A 200 1.56 32.93 -26.89
N PHE A 201 1.04 32.68 -25.69
CA PHE A 201 1.79 32.89 -24.45
C PHE A 201 3.02 31.96 -24.38
N ILE A 202 2.83 30.65 -24.64
CA ILE A 202 3.93 29.67 -24.69
C ILE A 202 4.94 30.04 -25.77
N ALA A 203 4.47 30.44 -26.95
CA ALA A 203 5.32 30.82 -28.07
C ALA A 203 6.13 32.09 -27.75
N LEU A 204 5.53 33.08 -27.08
CA LEU A 204 6.20 34.31 -26.68
C LEU A 204 7.26 34.06 -25.61
N GLU A 205 6.95 33.25 -24.60
CA GLU A 205 7.90 32.85 -23.56
C GLU A 205 9.13 32.15 -24.16
N LYS A 206 8.90 31.20 -25.08
CA LYS A 206 9.99 30.52 -25.79
C LYS A 206 10.77 31.47 -26.70
N ALA A 207 10.10 32.42 -27.35
CA ALA A 207 10.77 33.43 -28.16
C ALA A 207 11.72 34.30 -27.31
N CYS A 208 11.28 34.73 -26.13
CA CYS A 208 12.11 35.43 -25.16
C CYS A 208 13.31 34.57 -24.71
N GLN A 209 13.09 33.28 -24.42
CA GLN A 209 14.16 32.35 -24.06
C GLN A 209 15.21 32.24 -25.17
N VAL A 210 14.77 32.00 -26.40
CA VAL A 210 15.65 31.86 -27.56
C VAL A 210 16.47 33.13 -27.79
N GLN A 211 15.84 34.31 -27.70
CA GLN A 211 16.55 35.57 -27.91
C GLN A 211 17.60 35.83 -26.81
N LEU A 212 17.25 35.61 -25.53
CA LEU A 212 18.22 35.73 -24.43
C LEU A 212 19.45 34.83 -24.64
N MET A 213 19.23 33.58 -25.03
CA MET A 213 20.31 32.62 -25.29
C MET A 213 21.14 33.01 -26.52
N ALA A 214 20.48 33.43 -27.59
CA ALA A 214 21.14 33.80 -28.84
C ALA A 214 21.99 35.07 -28.69
N ASP A 215 21.45 36.09 -28.02
CA ASP A 215 22.16 37.35 -27.78
C ASP A 215 23.38 37.14 -26.87
N ALA A 216 23.24 36.33 -25.81
CA ALA A 216 24.37 35.98 -24.93
C ALA A 216 25.47 35.20 -25.69
N ALA A 217 25.10 34.22 -26.51
CA ALA A 217 26.04 33.44 -27.30
C ALA A 217 26.73 34.27 -28.40
N ALA A 218 25.99 35.20 -29.03
CA ALA A 218 26.54 36.11 -30.01
C ALA A 218 27.53 37.09 -29.36
N ALA A 219 27.16 37.70 -28.24
CA ALA A 219 28.04 38.59 -27.46
C ALA A 219 29.33 37.89 -27.01
N GLY A 220 29.24 36.66 -26.49
CA GLY A 220 30.40 35.86 -26.10
C GLY A 220 31.35 35.51 -27.26
N LYS A 221 30.89 35.61 -28.50
CA LYS A 221 31.69 35.43 -29.72
C LYS A 221 32.03 36.74 -30.45
N GLY A 222 31.71 37.89 -29.87
CA GLY A 222 31.90 39.20 -30.51
C GLY A 222 31.06 39.39 -31.79
N LYS A 223 29.90 38.74 -31.87
CA LYS A 223 28.97 38.80 -33.01
C LYS A 223 27.62 39.39 -32.60
N ALA A 224 26.81 39.77 -33.59
CA ALA A 224 25.39 40.07 -33.41
C ALA A 224 24.52 38.92 -33.95
N THR A 225 23.30 38.81 -33.45
CA THR A 225 22.28 37.88 -33.98
C THR A 225 21.84 38.29 -35.38
N VAL A 226 21.45 37.32 -36.21
CA VAL A 226 21.01 37.56 -37.59
C VAL A 226 19.48 37.50 -37.63
N LYS A 227 18.85 38.59 -38.07
CA LYS A 227 17.39 38.72 -38.16
C LYS A 227 16.89 38.20 -39.50
N ILE A 228 15.73 37.56 -39.49
CA ILE A 228 14.98 37.20 -40.71
C ILE A 228 14.59 38.50 -41.42
N ALA A 229 14.74 38.53 -42.75
CA ALA A 229 14.39 39.70 -43.55
C ALA A 229 12.90 40.06 -43.40
N PRO A 230 12.52 41.36 -43.38
CA PRO A 230 11.14 41.79 -43.19
C PRO A 230 10.10 41.10 -44.07
N ASP A 231 10.41 40.89 -45.35
CA ASP A 231 9.50 40.23 -46.30
C ASP A 231 9.27 38.75 -45.96
N ASP A 232 10.32 38.04 -45.55
CA ASP A 232 10.25 36.63 -45.14
C ASP A 232 9.53 36.49 -43.79
N ALA A 233 9.76 37.44 -42.87
CA ALA A 233 9.08 37.49 -41.58
C ALA A 233 7.57 37.73 -41.77
N LEU A 234 7.18 38.65 -42.67
CA LEU A 234 5.79 38.91 -43.01
C LEU A 234 5.13 37.70 -43.70
N ASN A 235 5.81 37.05 -44.63
CA ASN A 235 5.31 35.85 -45.30
C ASN A 235 5.13 34.68 -44.32
N THR A 236 6.03 34.55 -43.35
CA THR A 236 5.94 33.55 -42.28
C THR A 236 4.83 33.89 -41.31
N TYR A 237 4.66 35.16 -40.92
CA TYR A 237 3.58 35.64 -40.08
C TYR A 237 2.20 35.31 -40.66
N LYS A 238 1.99 35.53 -41.97
CA LYS A 238 0.73 35.18 -42.65
C LYS A 238 0.36 33.70 -42.51
N LYS A 239 1.36 32.81 -42.32
CA LYS A 239 1.17 31.37 -42.12
C LYS A 239 1.04 31.00 -40.64
N ASN A 240 1.94 31.52 -39.80
CA ASN A 240 2.13 31.08 -38.41
C ASN A 240 1.47 31.98 -37.35
N GLY A 241 1.18 33.24 -37.69
CA GLY A 241 0.70 34.28 -36.77
C GLY A 241 -0.82 34.41 -36.70
N THR A 242 -1.57 33.68 -37.53
CA THR A 242 -3.04 33.77 -37.56
C THR A 242 -3.70 32.91 -36.47
N LEU A 243 -4.81 33.41 -35.91
CA LEU A 243 -5.56 32.76 -34.82
C LEU A 243 -6.02 31.34 -35.19
N ARG A 244 -6.46 31.11 -36.44
CA ARG A 244 -6.87 29.78 -36.92
C ARG A 244 -5.74 28.75 -36.95
N PHE A 245 -4.51 29.17 -37.23
CA PHE A 245 -3.35 28.29 -37.25
C PHE A 245 -2.84 27.95 -35.83
N SER A 246 -3.01 28.87 -34.87
CA SER A 246 -2.69 28.65 -33.45
C SER A 246 -3.59 27.59 -32.80
N ILE A 247 -4.90 27.64 -33.08
CA ILE A 247 -5.89 26.62 -32.67
C ILE A 247 -5.51 25.27 -33.28
N MET A 248 -5.11 25.23 -34.56
CA MET A 248 -4.68 24.01 -35.24
C MET A 248 -3.46 23.35 -34.59
N ARG A 249 -2.41 24.10 -34.25
CA ARG A 249 -1.20 23.54 -33.59
C ARG A 249 -1.45 23.11 -32.16
N LEU A 250 -2.22 23.89 -31.37
CA LEU A 250 -2.57 23.48 -30.02
C LEU A 250 -3.48 22.24 -30.04
N LEU A 251 -4.43 22.13 -30.96
CA LEU A 251 -5.30 20.96 -31.09
C LEU A 251 -4.60 19.73 -31.66
N LEU A 252 -3.49 19.88 -32.41
CA LEU A 252 -2.61 18.77 -32.78
C LEU A 252 -1.77 18.30 -31.59
N TYR A 253 -1.25 19.23 -30.79
CA TYR A 253 -0.62 18.92 -29.49
C TYR A 253 -1.63 18.27 -28.54
N ALA A 254 -2.88 18.73 -28.56
CA ALA A 254 -3.97 18.21 -27.74
C ALA A 254 -4.58 16.94 -28.33
N ARG A 255 -4.54 16.64 -29.63
CA ARG A 255 -5.02 15.35 -30.19
C ARG A 255 -4.14 14.18 -29.78
N PHE A 256 -2.85 14.42 -29.52
CA PHE A 256 -1.98 13.45 -28.84
C PHE A 256 -2.39 13.22 -27.37
N ILE A 257 -3.14 14.16 -26.78
CA ILE A 257 -3.65 14.12 -25.40
C ILE A 257 -5.14 13.69 -25.34
N TYR A 258 -5.94 13.91 -26.40
CA TYR A 258 -7.40 13.73 -26.41
C TYR A 258 -7.84 12.33 -26.84
N LEU A 259 -6.96 11.51 -27.44
CA LEU A 259 -7.23 10.07 -27.56
C LEU A 259 -7.21 9.34 -26.19
N LEU A 260 -6.86 10.03 -25.09
CA LEU A 260 -6.83 9.52 -23.72
C LEU A 260 -8.00 9.97 -22.83
N ALA A 261 -8.81 10.94 -23.23
CA ALA A 261 -9.74 11.62 -22.32
C ALA A 261 -11.21 11.16 -22.42
N GLY A 262 -11.53 10.12 -23.21
CA GLY A 262 -12.90 9.62 -23.41
C GLY A 262 -13.41 8.60 -22.39
N LEU A 263 -12.62 8.20 -21.39
CA LEU A 263 -12.97 7.12 -20.45
C LEU A 263 -12.75 7.46 -18.96
N ALA A 264 -12.50 8.73 -18.63
CA ALA A 264 -12.11 9.17 -17.28
C ALA A 264 -13.29 9.36 -16.32
N SER A 265 -14.27 8.46 -16.32
CA SER A 265 -15.21 8.30 -15.19
C SER A 265 -15.21 6.88 -14.61
N ALA A 266 -14.38 5.97 -15.12
CA ALA A 266 -14.23 4.61 -14.60
C ALA A 266 -12.83 4.30 -14.03
N THR A 267 -11.79 5.07 -14.36
CA THR A 267 -10.38 4.74 -14.03
C THR A 267 -9.90 5.22 -12.67
N ALA A 268 -10.51 6.28 -12.11
CA ALA A 268 -10.18 6.76 -10.76
C ALA A 268 -10.55 5.79 -9.62
N ASN A 269 -11.20 4.65 -9.93
CA ASN A 269 -11.74 3.70 -8.95
C ASN A 269 -11.00 2.34 -8.92
N LEU A 270 -10.00 2.11 -9.80
CA LEU A 270 -9.36 0.79 -9.97
C LEU A 270 -8.07 0.61 -9.17
N TYR A 271 -7.35 1.69 -8.82
CA TYR A 271 -6.19 1.63 -7.92
C TYR A 271 -6.60 1.57 -6.45
N GLU A 272 -7.62 2.34 -6.06
CA GLU A 272 -8.26 2.28 -4.74
C GLU A 272 -8.84 0.88 -4.43
N ARG A 273 -9.07 0.07 -5.47
CA ARG A 273 -9.49 -1.32 -5.34
C ARG A 273 -8.36 -2.25 -4.92
N ASN A 274 -7.10 -1.94 -5.25
CA ASN A 274 -5.96 -2.69 -4.73
C ASN A 274 -5.61 -2.16 -3.34
N LEU A 275 -6.06 -2.90 -2.34
CA LEU A 275 -5.85 -2.63 -0.92
C LEU A 275 -4.37 -2.66 -0.51
N ALA A 276 -3.46 -3.16 -1.35
CA ALA A 276 -2.02 -3.04 -1.10
C ALA A 276 -1.54 -1.57 -1.11
N TYR A 277 -2.22 -0.68 -1.83
CA TYR A 277 -1.91 0.77 -1.84
C TYR A 277 -2.50 1.55 -0.68
N LYS A 278 -3.44 0.96 0.08
CA LYS A 278 -3.93 1.54 1.34
C LYS A 278 -2.87 1.30 2.41
N SER A 279 -1.76 2.03 2.26
CA SER A 279 -0.61 1.93 3.14
C SER A 279 -1.06 2.15 4.57
N PRO A 280 -0.61 1.33 5.54
CA PRO A 280 -0.90 1.57 6.93
C PRO A 280 -0.43 2.97 7.38
N PHE A 281 0.51 3.63 6.69
CA PHE A 281 1.07 4.90 7.16
C PHE A 281 0.54 6.18 6.51
N ALA A 282 -0.61 6.17 5.82
CA ALA A 282 -1.14 7.30 5.05
C ALA A 282 -1.01 8.72 5.70
N ASP A 283 -1.28 8.87 7.00
CA ASP A 283 -1.13 10.17 7.73
C ASP A 283 0.27 10.48 8.32
N HIS A 284 1.30 9.70 7.99
CA HIS A 284 2.68 9.91 8.44
C HIS A 284 3.61 9.99 7.22
N PRO A 285 3.60 11.12 6.49
CA PRO A 285 4.27 11.34 5.19
C PRO A 285 5.80 11.13 5.17
N GLN A 286 6.40 11.03 6.35
CA GLN A 286 7.82 10.77 6.59
C GLN A 286 8.12 9.28 6.87
N LEU A 287 7.10 8.46 7.11
CA LEU A 287 7.18 7.05 7.52
C LEU A 287 6.41 6.11 6.57
N ALA A 288 5.28 6.55 6.01
CA ALA A 288 4.92 6.29 4.62
C ALA A 288 5.37 7.47 3.81
N HIS A 289 5.78 7.24 2.57
CA HIS A 289 5.88 8.30 1.61
C HIS A 289 4.48 8.85 1.31
N ASP A 290 4.19 10.09 1.72
CA ASP A 290 3.05 10.83 1.17
C ASP A 290 3.30 11.05 -0.31
N THR A 291 2.66 10.19 -1.08
CA THR A 291 2.74 10.10 -2.53
C THR A 291 2.38 11.42 -3.19
N ARG A 292 1.56 12.27 -2.53
CA ARG A 292 1.23 13.62 -2.99
C ARG A 292 2.33 14.63 -2.65
N ALA A 293 2.82 14.69 -1.40
CA ALA A 293 3.84 15.66 -0.99
C ALA A 293 5.23 15.43 -1.61
N ILE A 294 5.60 14.18 -1.90
CA ILE A 294 6.90 13.84 -2.52
C ILE A 294 6.91 14.17 -4.02
N HIS A 295 5.75 14.08 -4.69
CA HIS A 295 5.57 14.59 -6.06
C HIS A 295 5.81 16.10 -6.13
N GLU A 296 5.33 16.87 -5.14
CA GLU A 296 5.56 18.32 -5.04
C GLU A 296 7.07 18.66 -4.87
N THR A 297 7.82 17.79 -4.19
CA THR A 297 9.24 18.03 -3.86
C THR A 297 10.20 17.62 -4.99
N ASN A 298 9.91 16.56 -5.75
CA ASN A 298 10.76 16.05 -6.83
C ASN A 298 10.70 16.87 -8.13
N ILE A 299 9.61 17.62 -8.35
CA ILE A 299 9.52 18.60 -9.43
C ILE A 299 10.54 19.74 -9.23
N GLN A 300 10.82 20.11 -7.98
CA GLN A 300 11.80 21.17 -7.68
C GLN A 300 13.27 20.72 -7.79
N ARG A 301 13.59 19.46 -7.45
CA ARG A 301 14.98 18.96 -7.46
C ARG A 301 15.55 18.65 -8.85
N ARG A 302 14.71 18.38 -9.86
CA ARG A 302 15.15 18.06 -11.23
C ARG A 302 15.70 19.25 -12.03
N GLN A 303 15.65 20.47 -11.49
CA GLN A 303 16.12 21.67 -12.22
C GLN A 303 17.57 22.08 -11.91
N ASN A 304 18.28 21.44 -10.96
CA ASN A 304 19.55 22.00 -10.43
C ASN A 304 20.76 21.05 -10.24
N ILE A 305 20.79 19.83 -10.79
CA ILE A 305 21.96 18.93 -10.55
C ILE A 305 22.50 18.31 -11.85
N ASP A 306 23.82 18.48 -12.04
CA ASP A 306 24.67 17.84 -13.05
C ASP A 306 24.70 16.30 -12.85
N ALA A 307 24.13 15.58 -13.82
CA ALA A 307 23.92 14.14 -13.79
C ALA A 307 25.21 13.29 -13.89
N THR A 308 26.39 13.90 -14.10
CA THR A 308 27.64 13.16 -14.29
C THR A 308 28.32 12.72 -12.99
N LYS A 309 27.84 13.16 -11.82
CA LYS A 309 28.50 12.92 -10.52
C LYS A 309 27.73 12.01 -9.56
N PHE A 310 26.57 11.48 -9.96
CA PHE A 310 25.76 10.60 -9.10
C PHE A 310 26.11 9.13 -9.38
N LYS A 311 26.69 8.43 -8.39
CA LYS A 311 26.75 6.97 -8.33
C LYS A 311 25.93 6.51 -7.14
N ASP A 312 24.65 6.29 -7.38
CA ASP A 312 23.75 5.59 -6.48
C ASP A 312 23.09 4.48 -7.30
N GLU A 313 23.30 3.23 -6.89
CA GLU A 313 22.86 2.04 -7.63
C GLU A 313 21.38 1.69 -7.37
N HIS A 314 20.63 2.56 -6.69
CA HIS A 314 19.19 2.41 -6.48
C HIS A 314 18.44 3.68 -6.89
N TYR A 315 17.75 3.61 -8.03
CA TYR A 315 17.01 4.72 -8.60
C TYR A 315 15.79 5.13 -7.76
N VAL A 316 15.52 6.44 -7.80
CA VAL A 316 14.45 7.17 -7.12
C VAL A 316 13.09 6.51 -7.35
N THR A 317 12.52 5.99 -6.27
CA THR A 317 11.25 5.29 -6.18
C THR A 317 10.07 6.19 -6.55
N PHE A 318 9.28 5.73 -7.52
CA PHE A 318 8.11 6.39 -8.09
C PHE A 318 6.85 6.19 -7.24
N TYR A 319 6.84 6.64 -5.98
CA TYR A 319 5.71 6.37 -5.09
C TYR A 319 4.39 7.04 -5.55
N GLY A 320 3.44 6.22 -6.00
CA GLY A 320 2.01 6.54 -6.05
C GLY A 320 1.61 7.64 -7.04
N ALA A 321 2.03 7.50 -8.30
CA ALA A 321 1.44 8.31 -9.35
C ALA A 321 -0.07 8.05 -9.45
N ASP A 322 -0.85 9.10 -9.71
CA ASP A 322 -2.17 8.95 -10.32
C ASP A 322 -1.98 8.38 -11.74
N PHE A 323 -1.86 7.06 -11.81
CA PHE A 323 -1.74 6.32 -13.06
C PHE A 323 -3.08 6.22 -13.80
N SER A 324 -4.18 6.81 -13.30
CA SER A 324 -5.40 6.97 -14.10
C SER A 324 -5.15 7.79 -15.38
N ASN A 325 -4.02 8.51 -15.41
CA ASN A 325 -3.48 9.23 -16.57
C ASN A 325 -2.27 8.54 -17.24
N SER A 326 -1.83 7.35 -16.79
CA SER A 326 -0.80 6.58 -17.53
C SER A 326 -1.39 6.17 -18.87
N PRO A 327 -0.87 6.63 -20.02
CA PRO A 327 -1.41 6.25 -21.33
C PRO A 327 -1.19 4.77 -21.65
N PHE A 328 -0.34 4.13 -20.84
CA PHE A 328 0.20 2.82 -21.10
C PHE A 328 0.03 1.96 -19.85
N ILE A 329 -0.67 0.84 -20.03
CA ILE A 329 -0.62 -0.29 -19.10
C ILE A 329 0.44 -1.25 -19.64
N TRP A 330 1.14 -1.94 -18.75
CA TRP A 330 2.09 -2.95 -19.17
C TRP A 330 1.38 -4.03 -20.00
N SER A 331 1.89 -4.29 -21.21
CA SER A 331 1.34 -5.27 -22.14
C SER A 331 2.34 -6.34 -22.57
N GLY A 332 3.54 -6.36 -21.98
CA GLY A 332 4.58 -7.37 -22.29
C GLY A 332 4.33 -8.74 -21.65
N GLY A 333 3.24 -8.87 -20.88
CA GLY A 333 2.86 -10.07 -20.15
C GLY A 333 3.28 -10.02 -18.68
N ILE A 334 2.71 -10.91 -17.88
CA ILE A 334 2.98 -11.02 -16.44
C ILE A 334 3.19 -12.48 -16.04
N ASN A 335 3.90 -12.67 -14.93
CA ASN A 335 4.07 -13.94 -14.28
C ASN A 335 3.56 -13.90 -12.83
N PHE A 336 2.70 -14.85 -12.49
CA PHE A 336 2.16 -15.05 -11.15
C PHE A 336 3.16 -15.82 -10.28
N THR A 337 4.27 -15.17 -9.96
CA THR A 337 5.45 -15.77 -9.29
C THR A 337 5.17 -16.48 -7.97
N HIS A 338 4.11 -16.09 -7.26
CA HIS A 338 3.75 -16.63 -5.94
C HIS A 338 2.31 -17.15 -5.90
N ALA A 339 1.79 -17.53 -7.07
CA ALA A 339 0.41 -17.98 -7.26
C ALA A 339 -0.62 -17.02 -6.62
N VAL A 340 -1.53 -17.56 -5.81
CA VAL A 340 -2.66 -16.84 -5.22
C VAL A 340 -2.82 -17.19 -3.74
N ALA A 341 -3.42 -16.28 -2.98
CA ALA A 341 -3.77 -16.48 -1.58
C ALA A 341 -5.12 -15.81 -1.26
N SER A 342 -5.78 -16.25 -0.19
CA SER A 342 -6.98 -15.59 0.33
C SER A 342 -6.94 -15.51 1.84
N GLY A 343 -7.68 -14.59 2.45
CA GLY A 343 -7.62 -14.40 3.89
C GLY A 343 -8.65 -13.43 4.46
N ASP A 344 -8.64 -13.34 5.78
CA ASP A 344 -9.59 -12.59 6.61
C ASP A 344 -11.05 -12.67 6.07
N PRO A 345 -11.61 -13.89 6.02
CA PRO A 345 -12.96 -14.09 5.50
C PRO A 345 -14.01 -13.52 6.44
N PHE A 346 -14.97 -12.79 5.86
CA PHE A 346 -16.24 -12.45 6.49
C PHE A 346 -17.36 -13.30 5.88
N ASP A 347 -18.59 -13.07 6.33
CA ASP A 347 -19.75 -13.83 5.86
C ASP A 347 -20.16 -13.46 4.43
N THR A 348 -19.94 -12.20 4.03
CA THR A 348 -20.26 -11.74 2.67
C THR A 348 -19.06 -11.31 1.83
N SER A 349 -17.84 -11.41 2.36
CA SER A 349 -16.63 -11.01 1.64
C SER A 349 -15.38 -11.78 2.06
N VAL A 350 -14.35 -11.76 1.21
CA VAL A 350 -13.03 -12.34 1.51
C VAL A 350 -11.95 -11.57 0.77
N LEU A 351 -10.75 -11.48 1.34
CA LEU A 351 -9.61 -10.92 0.64
C LEU A 351 -9.02 -11.94 -0.33
N LEU A 352 -8.72 -11.50 -1.55
CA LEU A 352 -7.99 -12.25 -2.56
C LEU A 352 -6.66 -11.54 -2.81
N TRP A 353 -5.59 -12.31 -2.94
CA TRP A 353 -4.24 -11.79 -3.07
C TRP A 353 -3.47 -12.52 -4.19
N THR A 354 -2.62 -11.78 -4.91
CA THR A 354 -1.58 -12.35 -5.80
C THR A 354 -0.39 -11.41 -5.94
N ARG A 355 0.72 -11.90 -6.53
CA ARG A 355 1.84 -11.07 -6.99
C ARG A 355 2.10 -11.30 -8.48
N ALA A 356 1.95 -10.24 -9.26
CA ALA A 356 1.89 -10.26 -10.72
C ALA A 356 3.06 -9.49 -11.34
N VAL A 357 4.20 -10.17 -11.46
CA VAL A 357 5.46 -9.54 -11.89
C VAL A 357 5.47 -9.37 -13.40
N PRO A 358 5.77 -8.18 -13.93
CA PRO A 358 5.97 -7.99 -15.37
C PRO A 358 7.01 -8.94 -15.96
N THR A 359 6.71 -9.48 -17.14
CA THR A 359 7.64 -10.24 -17.97
C THR A 359 7.77 -9.61 -19.34
N SER A 360 8.85 -9.89 -20.06
CA SER A 360 9.07 -9.38 -21.41
C SER A 360 9.75 -10.41 -22.30
N SER A 361 9.23 -10.60 -23.51
CA SER A 361 9.86 -11.44 -24.54
C SER A 361 11.15 -10.84 -25.11
N THR A 362 11.36 -9.53 -24.95
CA THR A 362 12.55 -8.81 -25.40
C THR A 362 13.54 -8.53 -24.26
N GLY A 363 13.21 -8.94 -23.03
CA GLY A 363 14.00 -8.68 -21.82
C GLY A 363 13.84 -7.28 -21.23
N ALA A 364 13.25 -6.33 -21.96
CA ALA A 364 12.95 -4.99 -21.44
C ALA A 364 11.73 -5.03 -20.52
N LEU A 365 11.92 -4.78 -19.22
CA LEU A 365 10.84 -4.67 -18.22
C LEU A 365 10.18 -3.28 -18.26
N PRO A 366 8.94 -3.12 -17.74
CA PRO A 366 8.33 -1.79 -17.62
C PRO A 366 9.21 -0.90 -16.75
N ASP A 367 9.26 0.38 -17.12
CA ASP A 367 9.64 1.43 -16.19
C ASP A 367 8.74 1.35 -14.93
N GLN A 368 9.27 1.70 -13.75
CA GLN A 368 8.52 1.66 -12.49
C GLN A 368 7.23 2.49 -12.52
N SER A 369 7.14 3.47 -13.43
CA SER A 369 5.96 4.29 -13.69
C SER A 369 4.89 3.64 -14.59
N VAL A 370 5.12 2.43 -15.08
CA VAL A 370 4.14 1.70 -15.92
C VAL A 370 3.42 0.65 -15.07
N PRO A 371 2.10 0.80 -14.82
CA PRO A 371 1.35 -0.12 -13.99
C PRO A 371 0.98 -1.40 -14.74
N VAL A 372 0.76 -2.47 -13.98
CA VAL A 372 0.16 -3.72 -14.44
C VAL A 372 -1.32 -3.72 -14.07
N CYS A 373 -2.17 -4.07 -15.03
CA CYS A 373 -3.60 -4.29 -14.81
C CYS A 373 -3.89 -5.77 -14.65
N LEU A 374 -4.64 -6.11 -13.60
CA LEU A 374 -5.19 -7.45 -13.39
C LEU A 374 -6.71 -7.40 -13.34
N SER A 375 -7.34 -8.42 -13.90
CA SER A 375 -8.72 -8.79 -13.56
C SER A 375 -8.75 -9.93 -12.57
N PHE A 376 -9.76 -9.96 -11.71
CA PHE A 376 -10.08 -11.11 -10.87
C PHE A 376 -11.52 -11.54 -11.10
N LYS A 377 -11.79 -12.82 -10.85
CA LYS A 377 -13.14 -13.41 -10.86
C LYS A 377 -13.26 -14.42 -9.71
N ILE A 378 -14.43 -14.50 -9.09
CA ILE A 378 -14.77 -15.50 -8.07
C ILE A 378 -16.08 -16.21 -8.44
N SER A 379 -16.12 -17.52 -8.30
CA SER A 379 -17.24 -18.39 -8.71
C SER A 379 -17.44 -19.53 -7.70
N THR A 380 -18.61 -20.18 -7.75
CA THR A 380 -18.94 -21.33 -6.90
C THR A 380 -18.45 -22.66 -7.47
N THR A 381 -17.92 -22.69 -8.71
CA THR A 381 -17.42 -23.92 -9.34
C THR A 381 -15.89 -23.88 -9.48
N SER A 382 -15.25 -25.03 -9.29
CA SER A 382 -13.79 -25.17 -9.24
C SER A 382 -13.08 -24.89 -10.56
N ASP A 383 -13.80 -25.04 -11.67
CA ASP A 383 -13.35 -24.74 -13.03
C ASP A 383 -13.71 -23.32 -13.48
N LEU A 384 -14.37 -22.54 -12.62
CA LEU A 384 -14.88 -21.19 -12.89
C LEU A 384 -15.89 -21.11 -14.06
N SER A 385 -16.47 -22.22 -14.51
CA SER A 385 -17.49 -22.27 -15.57
C SER A 385 -18.88 -21.82 -15.10
N GLY A 386 -19.12 -21.85 -13.79
CA GLY A 386 -20.35 -21.42 -13.15
C GLY A 386 -20.54 -19.90 -13.09
N LYS A 387 -21.61 -19.47 -12.42
CA LYS A 387 -21.92 -18.05 -12.24
C LYS A 387 -20.80 -17.33 -11.49
N VAL A 388 -20.16 -16.37 -12.15
CA VAL A 388 -19.28 -15.38 -11.51
C VAL A 388 -20.10 -14.56 -10.51
N VAL A 389 -19.68 -14.57 -9.26
CA VAL A 389 -20.37 -13.88 -8.16
C VAL A 389 -19.87 -12.46 -8.01
N ASP A 390 -18.55 -12.28 -8.07
CA ASP A 390 -17.90 -10.97 -8.12
C ASP A 390 -16.72 -11.02 -9.09
N SER A 391 -16.39 -9.87 -9.66
CA SER A 391 -15.27 -9.70 -10.57
C SER A 391 -14.87 -8.24 -10.65
N GLY A 392 -13.67 -8.01 -11.15
CA GLY A 392 -13.32 -6.71 -11.66
C GLY A 392 -11.84 -6.54 -11.85
N GLN A 393 -11.41 -5.28 -11.94
CA GLN A 393 -10.02 -4.95 -12.26
C GLN A 393 -9.35 -4.23 -11.09
N ALA A 394 -8.08 -4.51 -10.90
CA ALA A 394 -7.20 -3.86 -9.95
C ALA A 394 -5.84 -3.66 -10.61
N PHE A 395 -5.18 -2.56 -10.25
CA PHE A 395 -3.84 -2.28 -10.76
C PHE A 395 -2.78 -2.52 -9.69
N THR A 396 -1.56 -2.79 -10.13
CA THR A 396 -0.37 -2.86 -9.28
C THR A 396 0.84 -2.25 -9.97
N SER A 397 1.86 -1.91 -9.19
CA SER A 397 3.11 -1.30 -9.62
C SER A 397 4.27 -1.84 -8.77
N TYR A 398 5.47 -1.41 -9.11
CA TYR A 398 6.67 -1.64 -8.31
C TYR A 398 6.52 -1.14 -6.86
N ASP A 399 5.71 -0.11 -6.61
CA ASP A 399 5.57 0.53 -5.29
C ASP A 399 5.06 -0.38 -4.19
N VAL A 400 4.27 -1.38 -4.56
CA VAL A 400 3.72 -2.42 -3.67
C VAL A 400 4.25 -3.80 -4.05
N ASP A 401 5.43 -3.82 -4.67
CA ASP A 401 6.11 -5.03 -5.12
C ASP A 401 5.26 -5.93 -6.03
N TRP A 402 4.48 -5.29 -6.91
CA TRP A 402 3.58 -5.94 -7.85
C TRP A 402 2.50 -6.83 -7.18
N THR A 403 2.21 -6.59 -5.90
CA THR A 403 1.16 -7.29 -5.16
C THR A 403 -0.22 -6.67 -5.43
N VAL A 404 -1.22 -7.54 -5.60
CA VAL A 404 -2.63 -7.16 -5.66
C VAL A 404 -3.35 -7.80 -4.50
N LYS A 405 -4.06 -6.98 -3.74
CA LYS A 405 -4.99 -7.40 -2.68
C LYS A 405 -6.35 -6.76 -2.93
N VAL A 406 -7.38 -7.55 -3.16
CA VAL A 406 -8.75 -7.06 -3.42
C VAL A 406 -9.72 -7.71 -2.45
N GLU A 407 -10.80 -7.01 -2.12
CA GLU A 407 -11.93 -7.61 -1.42
C GLU A 407 -12.97 -8.07 -2.43
N ALA A 408 -13.22 -9.37 -2.48
CA ALA A 408 -14.36 -9.94 -3.19
C ALA A 408 -15.59 -9.87 -2.28
N SER A 409 -16.70 -9.33 -2.78
CA SER A 409 -17.90 -9.02 -1.98
C SER A 409 -19.18 -9.63 -2.58
N GLY A 410 -20.32 -9.45 -1.90
CA GLY A 410 -21.61 -10.01 -2.36
C GLY A 410 -21.66 -11.54 -2.30
N LEU A 411 -20.78 -12.15 -1.51
CA LEU A 411 -20.69 -13.59 -1.33
C LEU A 411 -21.78 -14.07 -0.37
N LYS A 412 -22.14 -15.34 -0.48
CA LYS A 412 -23.05 -15.99 0.46
C LYS A 412 -22.26 -16.43 1.70
N PRO A 413 -22.84 -16.32 2.91
CA PRO A 413 -22.27 -16.89 4.12
C PRO A 413 -22.01 -18.39 4.00
N ASP A 414 -21.03 -18.87 4.76
CA ASP A 414 -20.72 -20.29 4.94
C ASP A 414 -20.57 -21.08 3.63
N THR A 415 -19.93 -20.48 2.62
CA THR A 415 -19.88 -21.01 1.26
C THR A 415 -18.45 -21.10 0.73
N LYS A 416 -18.12 -22.22 0.09
CA LYS A 416 -16.84 -22.42 -0.62
C LYS A 416 -16.87 -21.75 -1.99
N TYR A 417 -15.77 -21.10 -2.34
CA TYR A 417 -15.58 -20.37 -3.59
C TYR A 417 -14.24 -20.69 -4.23
N PHE A 418 -14.13 -20.41 -5.52
CA PHE A 418 -12.91 -20.52 -6.30
C PHE A 418 -12.67 -19.21 -7.03
N TYR A 419 -11.41 -18.79 -7.13
CA TYR A 419 -11.05 -17.50 -7.69
C TYR A 419 -9.77 -17.57 -8.52
N GLN A 420 -9.60 -16.62 -9.43
CA GLN A 420 -8.45 -16.55 -10.32
C GLN A 420 -8.20 -15.10 -10.72
N PHE A 421 -6.93 -14.76 -10.89
CA PHE A 421 -6.48 -13.51 -11.47
C PHE A 421 -6.07 -13.71 -12.92
N SER A 422 -6.18 -12.68 -13.74
CA SER A 422 -5.70 -12.69 -15.12
C SER A 422 -5.16 -11.35 -15.53
N ASP A 423 -4.15 -11.35 -16.39
CA ASP A 423 -3.63 -10.16 -17.03
C ASP A 423 -4.73 -9.48 -17.85
N CYS A 424 -4.95 -8.18 -17.67
CA CYS A 424 -5.89 -7.44 -18.51
C CYS A 424 -5.46 -7.44 -19.99
N ALA A 425 -4.15 -7.44 -20.26
CA ALA A 425 -3.55 -7.30 -21.59
C ALA A 425 -3.36 -8.64 -22.30
N SER A 426 -2.50 -9.53 -21.77
CA SER A 426 -2.18 -10.82 -22.42
C SER A 426 -3.20 -11.93 -22.15
N LYS A 427 -4.08 -11.75 -21.16
CA LYS A 427 -4.99 -12.78 -20.63
C LYS A 427 -4.29 -14.00 -20.03
N SER A 428 -2.98 -13.92 -19.72
CA SER A 428 -2.31 -14.90 -18.86
C SER A 428 -3.06 -15.04 -17.54
N GLU A 429 -3.31 -16.26 -17.09
CA GLU A 429 -4.10 -16.52 -15.88
C GLU A 429 -3.24 -17.09 -14.75
N SER A 430 -3.58 -16.73 -13.51
CA SER A 430 -3.02 -17.36 -12.32
C SER A 430 -3.55 -18.79 -12.18
N PRO A 431 -2.94 -19.62 -11.32
CA PRO A 431 -3.61 -20.79 -10.77
C PRO A 431 -4.95 -20.41 -10.12
N ILE A 432 -5.89 -21.36 -10.09
CA ILE A 432 -7.17 -21.19 -9.40
C ILE A 432 -6.96 -21.43 -7.91
N GLY A 433 -7.34 -20.46 -7.09
CA GLY A 433 -7.37 -20.59 -5.64
C GLY A 433 -8.74 -21.03 -5.15
N SER A 434 -8.76 -21.66 -3.99
CA SER A 434 -9.94 -22.04 -3.21
C SER A 434 -10.02 -21.18 -1.95
N THR A 435 -11.22 -20.76 -1.60
CA THR A 435 -11.49 -19.95 -0.41
C THR A 435 -12.87 -20.25 0.15
N ARG A 436 -13.23 -19.65 1.28
CA ARG A 436 -14.58 -19.71 1.84
C ARG A 436 -14.93 -18.45 2.62
N THR A 437 -16.22 -18.15 2.68
CA THR A 437 -16.78 -17.22 3.66
C THR A 437 -17.04 -17.92 5.00
N ILE A 438 -17.10 -17.15 6.08
CA ILE A 438 -17.56 -17.65 7.38
C ILE A 438 -19.08 -17.60 7.49
N ALA A 439 -19.65 -18.28 8.48
CA ALA A 439 -21.09 -18.18 8.75
C ALA A 439 -21.45 -16.82 9.36
N SER A 440 -22.57 -16.22 8.95
CA SER A 440 -23.07 -14.97 9.56
C SER A 440 -23.25 -15.14 11.07
N ALA A 441 -22.94 -14.10 11.85
CA ALA A 441 -22.83 -14.13 13.31
C ALA A 441 -24.03 -14.72 14.08
N ASN A 442 -25.23 -14.75 13.49
CA ASN A 442 -26.44 -15.29 14.13
C ASN A 442 -26.81 -16.71 13.69
N THR A 443 -26.06 -17.32 12.76
CA THR A 443 -26.26 -18.71 12.34
C THR A 443 -26.17 -19.64 13.54
N ALA A 444 -27.15 -20.53 13.72
CA ALA A 444 -27.15 -21.47 14.83
C ALA A 444 -25.88 -22.36 14.80
N ALA A 445 -25.27 -22.63 15.96
CA ALA A 445 -24.00 -23.37 16.06
C ALA A 445 -24.02 -24.69 15.28
N ARG A 446 -25.10 -25.47 15.42
CA ARG A 446 -25.31 -26.76 14.73
C ARG A 446 -25.46 -26.68 13.20
N SER A 447 -25.54 -25.47 12.65
CA SER A 447 -25.73 -25.23 11.22
C SER A 447 -24.50 -24.62 10.56
N VAL A 448 -23.50 -24.18 11.35
CA VAL A 448 -22.21 -23.71 10.83
C VAL A 448 -21.50 -24.86 10.10
N ASN A 449 -20.79 -24.53 9.01
CA ASN A 449 -20.13 -25.47 8.12
C ASN A 449 -21.07 -26.56 7.57
N GLY A 450 -22.32 -26.18 7.29
CA GLY A 450 -23.37 -27.13 6.86
C GLY A 450 -23.69 -28.22 7.89
N GLY A 451 -23.43 -27.97 9.18
CA GLY A 451 -23.64 -28.90 10.30
C GLY A 451 -22.53 -29.92 10.51
N LYS A 452 -21.40 -29.80 9.79
CA LYS A 452 -20.18 -30.55 10.06
C LYS A 452 -19.29 -29.78 11.03
N PRO A 453 -18.35 -30.43 11.72
CA PRO A 453 -17.33 -29.71 12.48
C PRO A 453 -16.58 -28.72 11.57
N LEU A 454 -16.32 -27.51 12.07
CA LEU A 454 -15.41 -26.56 11.43
C LEU A 454 -13.98 -26.94 11.80
N VAL A 455 -13.10 -27.07 10.81
CA VAL A 455 -11.70 -27.45 11.06
C VAL A 455 -10.76 -26.26 10.83
N ILE A 456 -9.99 -25.88 11.85
CA ILE A 456 -8.97 -24.82 11.77
C ILE A 456 -7.60 -25.48 11.90
N ALA A 457 -6.67 -25.22 10.98
CA ALA A 457 -5.26 -25.60 11.14
C ALA A 457 -4.46 -24.41 11.69
N VAL A 458 -3.62 -24.64 12.69
CA VAL A 458 -2.89 -23.60 13.42
C VAL A 458 -1.39 -23.84 13.29
N PHE A 459 -0.66 -22.80 12.91
CA PHE A 459 0.78 -22.82 12.66
C PHE A 459 1.50 -21.66 13.35
N SER A 460 2.80 -21.81 13.54
CA SER A 460 3.73 -20.74 13.90
C SER A 460 5.16 -21.11 13.50
N CYS A 461 6.08 -20.15 13.50
CA CYS A 461 7.53 -20.36 13.51
C CYS A 461 8.03 -21.22 12.32
N SER A 462 8.15 -20.58 11.16
CA SER A 462 8.56 -21.21 9.91
C SER A 462 9.96 -20.80 9.44
N GLN A 463 11.01 -20.97 10.26
CA GLN A 463 12.38 -20.63 9.85
C GLN A 463 12.80 -21.37 8.57
N TYR A 464 13.02 -20.61 7.49
CA TYR A 464 13.21 -21.14 6.13
C TYR A 464 14.45 -22.04 5.99
N GLN A 465 15.53 -21.68 6.68
CA GLN A 465 16.80 -22.40 6.60
C GLN A 465 16.75 -23.72 7.39
N ALA A 466 15.80 -23.88 8.32
CA ALA A 466 15.76 -25.00 9.26
C ALA A 466 15.12 -26.26 8.66
N GLY A 467 14.31 -26.14 7.60
CA GLY A 467 13.63 -27.29 6.99
C GLY A 467 12.77 -26.91 5.79
N TRP A 468 12.21 -27.93 5.14
CA TRP A 468 11.11 -27.76 4.18
C TRP A 468 9.79 -27.53 4.91
N PHE A 469 8.88 -26.74 4.34
CA PHE A 469 7.60 -26.44 4.98
C PHE A 469 6.55 -27.55 4.85
N ASN A 470 6.97 -28.79 5.12
CA ASN A 470 6.17 -30.00 5.02
C ASN A 470 4.87 -29.93 5.83
N ALA A 471 4.87 -29.25 6.99
CA ALA A 471 3.67 -29.04 7.80
C ALA A 471 2.54 -28.34 7.04
N TYR A 472 2.84 -27.30 6.25
CA TYR A 472 1.84 -26.62 5.41
C TYR A 472 1.30 -27.55 4.33
N GLY A 473 2.18 -28.34 3.69
CA GLY A 473 1.80 -29.31 2.68
C GLY A 473 0.89 -30.41 3.26
N PHE A 474 1.27 -30.96 4.41
CA PHE A 474 0.49 -31.97 5.12
C PHE A 474 -0.89 -31.43 5.50
N ALA A 475 -0.97 -30.22 6.05
CA ALA A 475 -2.26 -29.62 6.36
C ALA A 475 -3.14 -29.47 5.12
N ALA A 476 -2.56 -29.00 4.01
CA ALA A 476 -3.26 -28.78 2.75
C ALA A 476 -3.74 -30.07 2.06
N HIS A 477 -3.00 -31.17 2.19
CA HIS A 477 -3.30 -32.42 1.47
C HIS A 477 -3.96 -33.51 2.33
N ASN A 478 -3.62 -33.59 3.61
CA ASN A 478 -3.97 -34.71 4.48
C ASN A 478 -4.99 -34.34 5.57
N THR A 479 -5.47 -33.09 5.59
CA THR A 479 -6.52 -32.66 6.51
C THR A 479 -7.72 -32.09 5.77
N THR A 480 -8.79 -31.84 6.52
CA THR A 480 -10.02 -31.19 6.02
C THR A 480 -10.12 -29.74 6.48
N ALA A 481 -8.99 -29.12 6.84
CA ALA A 481 -8.98 -27.78 7.39
C ALA A 481 -9.60 -26.76 6.43
N ASP A 482 -10.54 -26.00 7.00
CA ASP A 482 -11.38 -25.03 6.32
C ASP A 482 -10.77 -23.62 6.33
N ILE A 483 -9.99 -23.32 7.38
CA ILE A 483 -9.34 -22.04 7.65
C ILE A 483 -7.95 -22.34 8.20
N PHE A 484 -6.94 -21.62 7.72
CA PHE A 484 -5.59 -21.69 8.26
C PHE A 484 -5.33 -20.46 9.13
N VAL A 485 -4.74 -20.67 10.31
CA VAL A 485 -4.37 -19.63 11.28
C VAL A 485 -2.86 -19.67 11.45
N HIS A 486 -2.20 -18.53 11.34
CA HIS A 486 -0.78 -18.39 11.61
C HIS A 486 -0.57 -17.43 12.79
N LEU A 487 0.07 -17.90 13.86
CA LEU A 487 0.21 -17.19 15.13
C LEU A 487 1.50 -16.38 15.26
N GLY A 488 2.27 -16.25 14.19
CA GLY A 488 3.51 -15.44 14.17
C GLY A 488 4.75 -16.24 13.79
N ASP A 489 5.82 -15.52 13.50
CA ASP A 489 7.08 -16.01 12.94
C ASP A 489 6.94 -16.68 11.56
N TYR A 490 6.11 -16.08 10.71
CA TYR A 490 5.92 -16.48 9.32
C TYR A 490 7.22 -16.31 8.53
N ILE A 491 7.97 -15.24 8.81
CA ILE A 491 9.36 -15.05 8.40
C ILE A 491 10.24 -14.79 9.63
N TYR A 492 11.52 -15.10 9.49
CA TYR A 492 12.56 -14.59 10.39
C TYR A 492 13.30 -13.45 9.73
N GLU A 493 13.88 -12.57 10.53
CA GLU A 493 14.67 -11.41 10.13
C GLU A 493 16.16 -11.75 9.91
N SER A 494 16.68 -12.64 10.75
CA SER A 494 18.11 -12.93 10.76
C SER A 494 18.53 -13.85 9.63
N LEU A 495 19.82 -13.81 9.27
CA LEU A 495 20.37 -14.78 8.33
C LEU A 495 20.49 -16.19 8.94
N GLY A 496 20.54 -16.26 10.27
CA GLY A 496 20.52 -17.49 11.05
C GLY A 496 21.60 -18.51 10.67
N SER A 497 21.45 -19.72 11.21
CA SER A 497 22.14 -20.91 10.73
C SER A 497 21.10 -21.92 10.26
N GLY A 498 21.35 -22.56 9.11
CA GLY A 498 20.41 -23.49 8.49
C GLY A 498 20.69 -24.95 8.82
N ALA A 499 19.68 -25.80 8.59
CA ALA A 499 19.87 -27.24 8.49
C ALA A 499 20.78 -27.59 7.29
N LYS A 500 21.29 -28.82 7.25
CA LYS A 500 22.19 -29.31 6.20
C LYS A 500 21.50 -29.58 4.85
N ILE A 501 20.43 -28.85 4.54
CA ILE A 501 19.65 -28.94 3.28
C ILE A 501 20.07 -27.90 2.24
N GLY A 502 20.96 -26.97 2.59
CA GLY A 502 21.45 -25.95 1.66
C GLY A 502 20.50 -24.76 1.42
N ARG A 503 19.36 -24.67 2.14
CA ARG A 503 18.53 -23.46 2.17
C ARG A 503 19.23 -22.38 2.98
N GLN A 504 19.38 -21.20 2.38
CA GLN A 504 19.95 -20.01 3.02
C GLN A 504 19.02 -18.84 2.79
N THR A 505 18.86 -17.97 3.78
CA THR A 505 18.19 -16.68 3.59
C THR A 505 19.06 -15.71 2.81
N LEU A 506 18.45 -14.95 1.92
CA LEU A 506 19.13 -13.98 1.07
C LEU A 506 19.29 -12.62 1.77
N GLY A 507 20.31 -11.87 1.35
CA GLY A 507 20.53 -10.49 1.75
C GLY A 507 21.21 -10.35 3.10
N ARG A 508 20.59 -9.60 4.01
CA ARG A 508 21.12 -9.20 5.31
C ARG A 508 20.02 -9.26 6.37
N GLU A 509 20.39 -8.89 7.60
CA GLU A 509 19.45 -8.56 8.68
C GLU A 509 18.42 -7.52 8.21
N LEU A 510 17.12 -7.79 8.41
CA LEU A 510 16.06 -6.97 7.82
C LEU A 510 15.98 -5.60 8.47
N ALA A 511 15.91 -4.55 7.66
CA ALA A 511 15.77 -3.18 8.14
C ALA A 511 14.81 -2.34 7.30
N THR A 512 14.88 -2.52 5.99
CA THR A 512 14.15 -1.69 5.02
C THR A 512 12.99 -2.45 4.41
N ILE A 513 12.06 -1.70 3.79
CA ILE A 513 10.94 -2.28 3.04
C ILE A 513 11.41 -3.27 1.97
N HIS A 514 12.57 -3.01 1.34
CA HIS A 514 13.15 -3.93 0.37
C HIS A 514 13.58 -5.25 1.02
N ASP A 515 14.25 -5.19 2.17
CA ASP A 515 14.71 -6.38 2.88
C ASP A 515 13.52 -7.27 3.27
N TYR A 516 12.46 -6.70 3.87
CA TYR A 516 11.27 -7.45 4.25
C TYR A 516 10.53 -8.06 3.05
N ARG A 517 10.39 -7.31 1.95
CA ARG A 517 9.81 -7.83 0.70
C ARG A 517 10.64 -8.99 0.13
N GLN A 518 11.97 -8.86 0.11
CA GLN A 518 12.85 -9.93 -0.35
C GLN A 518 12.69 -11.19 0.51
N ARG A 519 12.57 -11.03 1.83
CA ARG A 519 12.38 -12.17 2.75
C ARG A 519 11.03 -12.85 2.54
N LEU A 520 9.94 -12.08 2.47
CA LEU A 520 8.60 -12.60 2.19
C LEU A 520 8.54 -13.32 0.85
N ASN A 521 9.11 -12.72 -0.20
CA ASN A 521 9.29 -13.32 -1.51
C ASN A 521 9.98 -14.68 -1.39
N GLN A 522 11.16 -14.71 -0.76
CA GLN A 522 11.90 -15.95 -0.58
C GLN A 522 11.09 -17.03 0.13
N TYR A 523 10.45 -16.72 1.26
CA TYR A 523 9.70 -17.71 2.04
C TYR A 523 8.53 -18.27 1.24
N ARG A 524 7.84 -17.41 0.48
CA ARG A 524 6.71 -17.80 -0.36
C ARG A 524 7.11 -18.52 -1.66
N THR A 525 8.37 -18.86 -1.87
CA THR A 525 8.79 -19.77 -2.95
C THR A 525 8.65 -21.25 -2.58
N ASP A 526 8.45 -21.58 -1.30
CA ASP A 526 8.25 -22.96 -0.87
C ASP A 526 6.92 -23.52 -1.41
N GLN A 527 6.99 -24.62 -2.16
CA GLN A 527 5.83 -25.17 -2.84
C GLN A 527 4.74 -25.64 -1.86
N SER A 528 5.09 -26.09 -0.66
CA SER A 528 4.14 -26.51 0.36
C SER A 528 3.33 -25.33 0.88
N LEU A 529 4.01 -24.19 1.09
CA LEU A 529 3.37 -22.94 1.50
C LEU A 529 2.52 -22.33 0.39
N VAL A 530 3.00 -22.34 -0.85
CA VAL A 530 2.22 -21.93 -2.02
C VAL A 530 0.93 -22.76 -2.13
N THR A 531 1.03 -24.07 -1.97
CA THR A 531 -0.13 -24.98 -2.05
C THR A 531 -1.10 -24.74 -0.91
N ALA A 532 -0.61 -24.48 0.30
CA ALA A 532 -1.45 -24.15 1.45
C ALA A 532 -2.21 -22.82 1.27
N HIS A 533 -1.57 -21.77 0.74
CA HIS A 533 -2.23 -20.50 0.38
C HIS A 533 -3.28 -20.64 -0.72
N GLN A 534 -3.09 -21.56 -1.65
CA GLN A 534 -4.06 -21.83 -2.71
C GLN A 534 -5.32 -22.55 -2.23
N ASN A 535 -5.30 -23.26 -1.11
CA ASN A 535 -6.37 -24.20 -0.74
C ASN A 535 -7.45 -23.64 0.20
N ALA A 536 -7.10 -22.71 1.09
CA ALA A 536 -7.98 -22.19 2.15
C ALA A 536 -7.68 -20.71 2.47
N PRO A 537 -8.63 -19.97 3.07
CA PRO A 537 -8.35 -18.64 3.58
C PRO A 537 -7.47 -18.68 4.83
N TRP A 538 -6.58 -17.68 4.94
CA TRP A 538 -5.65 -17.49 6.05
C TRP A 538 -6.09 -16.36 6.98
N ILE A 539 -5.90 -16.55 8.28
CA ILE A 539 -6.03 -15.51 9.31
C ILE A 539 -4.68 -15.46 10.04
N THR A 540 -3.95 -14.36 9.89
CA THR A 540 -2.55 -14.27 10.36
C THR A 540 -2.30 -13.11 11.32
N ASP A 541 -1.25 -13.24 12.12
CA ASP A 541 -0.66 -12.18 12.95
C ASP A 541 0.52 -11.49 12.25
N ASP A 542 0.99 -10.31 12.68
CA ASP A 542 2.08 -9.52 12.06
C ASP A 542 3.40 -9.49 12.84
N HIS A 543 3.60 -10.49 13.71
CA HIS A 543 4.75 -10.70 14.59
C HIS A 543 6.14 -10.40 14.00
N GLU A 544 6.29 -10.49 12.68
CA GLU A 544 7.55 -10.57 11.94
C GLU A 544 8.26 -9.23 11.74
N VAL A 545 8.69 -8.60 12.84
CA VAL A 545 9.54 -7.40 12.80
C VAL A 545 10.98 -7.76 13.20
N ALA A 546 11.18 -8.17 14.43
CA ALA A 546 12.48 -8.47 15.01
C ALA A 546 12.30 -9.23 16.32
N ASP A 547 13.32 -10.01 16.67
CA ASP A 547 13.37 -10.80 17.90
C ASP A 547 13.06 -9.96 19.14
N ASN A 548 12.21 -10.53 20.01
CA ASN A 548 11.75 -9.95 21.28
C ASN A 548 11.42 -8.45 21.21
N SER A 549 10.69 -8.03 20.17
CA SER A 549 10.25 -6.64 20.05
C SER A 549 9.32 -6.21 21.19
N TRP A 550 9.44 -4.93 21.57
CA TRP A 550 8.57 -4.20 22.48
C TRP A 550 8.41 -2.77 21.96
N LYS A 551 7.53 -1.96 22.54
CA LYS A 551 7.07 -0.70 21.93
C LYS A 551 8.16 0.31 21.51
N ALA A 552 9.37 0.23 22.07
CA ALA A 552 10.51 1.10 21.70
C ALA A 552 11.83 0.34 21.43
N GLY A 553 11.80 -0.97 21.16
CA GLY A 553 13.01 -1.73 20.82
C GLY A 553 12.81 -3.21 20.56
N THR A 554 13.93 -3.94 20.51
CA THR A 554 14.08 -5.38 20.19
C THR A 554 15.04 -6.04 21.18
N ALA A 555 15.31 -7.34 20.99
CA ALA A 555 16.30 -8.10 21.74
C ALA A 555 17.71 -7.46 21.73
N ASP A 556 18.07 -6.79 20.65
CA ASP A 556 19.43 -6.35 20.32
C ASP A 556 19.56 -4.85 20.02
N SER A 557 18.45 -4.09 19.99
CA SER A 557 18.45 -2.65 19.69
C SER A 557 17.26 -1.93 20.34
N ASN A 558 17.28 -0.60 20.31
CA ASN A 558 16.19 0.27 20.75
C ASN A 558 16.30 1.66 20.09
N ASP A 559 15.29 2.49 20.28
CA ASP A 559 15.22 3.84 19.68
C ASP A 559 16.09 4.91 20.38
N THR A 560 17.12 4.50 21.14
CA THR A 560 18.13 5.45 21.65
C THR A 560 19.18 5.73 20.58
N THR A 561 19.90 6.85 20.70
CA THR A 561 21.01 7.19 19.78
C THR A 561 22.03 6.06 19.65
N THR A 562 22.38 5.41 20.76
CA THR A 562 23.29 4.27 20.77
C THR A 562 22.64 3.02 20.16
N GLY A 563 21.39 2.72 20.52
CA GLY A 563 20.65 1.59 19.97
C GLY A 563 20.53 1.65 18.45
N CYS A 564 20.20 2.82 17.90
CA CYS A 564 20.15 3.04 16.45
C CYS A 564 21.53 2.90 15.78
N ALA A 565 22.59 3.45 16.37
CA ALA A 565 23.93 3.44 15.79
C ALA A 565 24.57 2.05 15.73
N PHE A 566 24.23 1.17 16.66
CA PHE A 566 24.80 -0.18 16.78
C PHE A 566 23.78 -1.30 16.48
N SER A 567 22.61 -0.95 15.96
CA SER A 567 21.60 -1.90 15.49
C SER A 567 22.19 -2.84 14.43
N PRO A 568 22.06 -4.18 14.55
CA PRO A 568 22.52 -5.11 13.52
C PRO A 568 21.85 -4.89 12.15
N SER A 569 20.64 -4.34 12.16
CA SER A 569 19.89 -3.95 10.96
C SER A 569 20.41 -2.64 10.33
N GLY A 570 21.16 -1.83 11.09
CA GLY A 570 21.63 -0.50 10.69
C GLY A 570 20.53 0.58 10.71
N ALA A 571 19.38 0.30 11.32
CA ALA A 571 18.25 1.23 11.44
C ALA A 571 17.73 1.31 12.88
N CYS A 572 17.09 2.44 13.21
CA CYS A 572 16.28 2.55 14.43
C CYS A 572 15.10 1.57 14.38
N PHE A 573 14.65 1.11 15.54
CA PHE A 573 13.60 0.10 15.62
C PHE A 573 12.27 0.62 15.09
N THR A 574 11.89 1.87 15.39
CA THR A 574 10.65 2.45 14.87
C THR A 574 10.63 2.40 13.33
N ASP A 575 11.69 2.83 12.64
CA ASP A 575 11.74 2.79 11.17
C ASP A 575 11.65 1.36 10.61
N ARG A 576 12.35 0.42 11.27
CA ARG A 576 12.31 -1.01 10.95
C ARG A 576 10.90 -1.60 11.11
N LYS A 577 10.22 -1.30 12.22
CA LYS A 577 8.85 -1.74 12.51
C LYS A 577 7.88 -1.29 11.43
N LEU A 578 8.00 -0.04 10.99
CA LEU A 578 7.14 0.52 9.96
C LEU A 578 7.38 -0.14 8.60
N ALA A 579 8.65 -0.39 8.24
CA ALA A 579 8.99 -1.15 7.05
C ALA A 579 8.42 -2.58 7.06
N ALA A 580 8.51 -3.26 8.20
CA ALA A 580 8.01 -4.62 8.40
C ALA A 580 6.49 -4.71 8.25
N VAL A 581 5.74 -3.90 9.01
CA VAL A 581 4.26 -3.88 8.99
C VAL A 581 3.72 -3.55 7.61
N ARG A 582 4.38 -2.62 6.89
CA ARG A 582 4.02 -2.33 5.50
C ARG A 582 4.22 -3.55 4.60
N ALA A 583 5.41 -4.16 4.63
CA ALA A 583 5.72 -5.32 3.80
C ALA A 583 4.73 -6.46 4.07
N TYR A 584 4.42 -6.70 5.34
CA TYR A 584 3.47 -7.72 5.77
C TYR A 584 2.07 -7.46 5.21
N HIS A 585 1.57 -6.22 5.33
CA HIS A 585 0.28 -5.84 4.77
C HIS A 585 0.23 -5.97 3.23
N GLU A 586 1.33 -5.68 2.51
CA GLU A 586 1.42 -5.86 1.07
C GLU A 586 1.40 -7.34 0.67
N TRP A 587 2.08 -8.21 1.42
CA TRP A 587 2.32 -9.61 1.05
C TRP A 587 1.31 -10.63 1.61
N MET A 588 0.52 -10.23 2.60
CA MET A 588 -0.43 -11.11 3.29
C MET A 588 -1.88 -10.65 3.05
N PRO A 589 -2.83 -11.60 2.90
CA PRO A 589 -4.25 -11.30 2.72
C PRO A 589 -4.92 -10.92 4.06
N ILE A 590 -4.35 -9.93 4.76
CA ILE A 590 -4.83 -9.36 6.02
C ILE A 590 -5.50 -8.00 5.80
N ARG A 591 -6.53 -7.69 6.58
CA ARG A 591 -7.26 -6.41 6.54
C ARG A 591 -6.58 -5.36 7.41
N GLN A 592 -6.55 -4.13 6.92
CA GLN A 592 -6.35 -2.96 7.78
C GLN A 592 -7.63 -2.73 8.59
N VAL A 593 -7.52 -2.71 9.92
CA VAL A 593 -8.69 -2.64 10.83
C VAL A 593 -9.21 -1.22 10.95
N ASP A 594 -8.31 -0.26 11.16
CA ASP A 594 -8.63 1.15 11.28
C ASP A 594 -7.65 1.97 10.40
N PRO A 595 -8.15 2.78 9.45
CA PRO A 595 -7.30 3.66 8.65
C PRO A 595 -6.47 4.66 9.47
N GLN A 596 -6.95 5.05 10.66
CA GLN A 596 -6.29 6.02 11.55
C GLN A 596 -5.37 5.35 12.57
N ASP A 597 -5.61 4.08 12.90
CA ASP A 597 -4.78 3.30 13.81
C ASP A 597 -3.97 2.23 13.07
N LYS A 598 -2.77 2.64 12.70
CA LYS A 598 -1.96 2.09 11.61
C LYS A 598 -1.27 0.78 11.93
N LEU A 599 -1.02 0.55 13.20
CA LEU A 599 -0.42 -0.67 13.74
C LEU A 599 -1.49 -1.65 14.24
N ARG A 600 -2.77 -1.28 14.19
CA ARG A 600 -3.84 -2.13 14.70
C ARG A 600 -4.16 -3.28 13.77
N ILE A 601 -3.87 -4.49 14.23
CA ILE A 601 -4.16 -5.74 13.51
C ILE A 601 -5.10 -6.71 14.26
N TRP A 602 -5.34 -6.50 15.55
CA TRP A 602 -6.23 -7.38 16.33
C TRP A 602 -7.68 -7.21 15.91
N ARG A 603 -8.37 -8.35 15.81
CA ARG A 603 -9.66 -8.48 15.13
C ARG A 603 -10.44 -9.69 15.63
N ASN A 604 -11.75 -9.70 15.42
CA ASN A 604 -12.63 -10.78 15.85
C ASN A 604 -13.47 -11.32 14.69
N PHE A 605 -13.52 -12.64 14.55
CA PHE A 605 -14.31 -13.33 13.53
C PHE A 605 -15.44 -14.10 14.19
N GLN A 606 -16.67 -13.63 14.01
CA GLN A 606 -17.88 -14.24 14.56
C GLN A 606 -18.41 -15.32 13.61
N ILE A 607 -18.01 -16.58 13.81
CA ILE A 607 -18.37 -17.71 12.94
C ILE A 607 -19.68 -18.32 13.45
N GLY A 608 -20.79 -17.67 13.09
CA GLY A 608 -22.10 -17.99 13.65
C GLY A 608 -22.13 -17.91 15.17
N LYS A 609 -23.02 -18.68 15.78
CA LYS A 609 -23.01 -18.95 17.22
C LYS A 609 -22.11 -20.14 17.59
N LEU A 610 -21.32 -20.67 16.64
CA LEU A 610 -20.40 -21.76 16.95
C LEU A 610 -19.20 -21.23 17.72
N LEU A 611 -18.45 -20.28 17.14
CA LEU A 611 -17.27 -19.74 17.79
C LEU A 611 -16.95 -18.31 17.40
N ASP A 612 -16.27 -17.62 18.30
CA ASP A 612 -15.55 -16.38 18.01
C ASP A 612 -14.06 -16.65 18.01
N LEU A 613 -13.40 -16.35 16.90
CA LEU A 613 -11.95 -16.34 16.80
C LEU A 613 -11.45 -14.91 16.98
N THR A 614 -10.91 -14.61 18.15
CA THR A 614 -10.35 -13.30 18.51
C THR A 614 -8.84 -13.36 18.38
N MET A 615 -8.30 -12.67 17.38
CA MET A 615 -6.85 -12.57 17.13
C MET A 615 -6.28 -11.37 17.87
N LEU A 616 -5.21 -11.56 18.64
CA LEU A 616 -4.52 -10.54 19.43
C LEU A 616 -3.17 -10.17 18.80
N ASP A 617 -2.73 -8.94 19.02
CA ASP A 617 -1.32 -8.53 18.89
C ASP A 617 -0.68 -8.50 20.29
N THR A 618 0.37 -9.28 20.52
CA THR A 618 1.13 -9.24 21.78
C THR A 618 2.57 -8.81 21.58
N ARG A 619 2.89 -8.11 20.48
CA ARG A 619 4.24 -7.63 20.14
C ARG A 619 4.30 -6.16 19.75
N GLN A 620 3.71 -5.80 18.61
CA GLN A 620 4.13 -4.61 17.86
C GLN A 620 3.41 -3.33 18.29
N TYR A 621 2.20 -3.48 18.82
CA TYR A 621 1.37 -2.35 19.18
C TYR A 621 1.85 -1.57 20.42
N ASP A 622 1.77 -2.16 21.61
CA ASP A 622 1.99 -1.42 22.88
C ASP A 622 2.60 -2.29 24.00
N ARG A 623 3.35 -3.32 23.62
CA ARG A 623 4.03 -4.21 24.58
C ARG A 623 5.09 -3.45 25.39
N ASP A 624 5.03 -3.55 26.72
CA ASP A 624 6.10 -3.04 27.59
C ASP A 624 7.40 -3.87 27.45
N LEU A 625 8.56 -3.32 27.88
CA LEU A 625 9.89 -3.97 27.80
C LEU A 625 9.87 -5.47 28.15
N THR A 626 10.38 -6.33 27.29
CA THR A 626 10.51 -7.77 27.53
C THR A 626 11.93 -8.14 28.02
N ASP A 627 12.23 -9.43 28.23
CA ASP A 627 13.61 -9.87 28.33
C ASP A 627 14.29 -9.82 26.96
N VAL A 628 15.44 -9.18 26.97
CA VAL A 628 16.30 -8.88 25.83
C VAL A 628 17.72 -9.29 26.23
N TYR A 629 18.64 -9.40 25.28
CA TYR A 629 19.90 -10.11 25.50
C TYR A 629 20.77 -9.56 26.65
N TYR A 630 20.57 -8.31 27.06
CA TYR A 630 21.36 -7.61 28.09
C TYR A 630 20.62 -7.32 29.40
N ASN A 631 19.36 -7.71 29.57
CA ASN A 631 18.61 -7.55 30.83
C ASN A 631 18.19 -8.88 31.47
N THR A 632 18.86 -9.98 31.10
CA THR A 632 18.59 -11.32 31.65
C THR A 632 19.37 -11.59 32.94
N ALA A 633 18.78 -12.39 33.84
CA ALA A 633 19.38 -12.78 35.11
C ALA A 633 20.69 -13.60 34.99
N LYS A 634 21.09 -14.02 33.77
CA LYS A 634 22.33 -14.77 33.51
C LYS A 634 23.57 -13.87 33.40
N ASP A 635 23.42 -12.57 33.19
CA ASP A 635 24.54 -11.62 33.10
C ASP A 635 24.63 -10.71 34.34
N GLN A 636 24.71 -11.34 35.52
CA GLN A 636 24.93 -10.63 36.81
C GLN A 636 26.33 -10.01 36.93
N THR A 637 27.20 -10.21 35.93
CA THR A 637 28.57 -9.68 35.91
C THR A 637 28.65 -8.25 35.39
N LEU A 638 27.62 -7.75 34.71
CA LEU A 638 27.54 -6.36 34.28
C LEU A 638 26.72 -5.54 35.30
N LEU A 639 27.35 -4.49 35.84
CA LEU A 639 26.71 -3.42 36.64
C LEU A 639 25.60 -2.64 35.89
N THR A 640 25.10 -3.15 34.76
CA THR A 640 24.15 -2.52 33.83
C THR A 640 22.85 -3.29 33.63
N ALA A 641 22.57 -4.39 34.35
CA ALA A 641 21.24 -5.01 34.35
C ALA A 641 20.24 -4.12 35.11
N PHE A 642 19.75 -3.05 34.46
CA PHE A 642 18.94 -2.03 35.12
C PHE A 642 17.52 -2.49 35.53
N VAL A 643 17.00 -3.59 34.96
CA VAL A 643 15.68 -4.17 35.32
C VAL A 643 15.68 -5.68 35.06
N ASP A 644 15.53 -6.49 36.12
CA ASP A 644 15.16 -7.90 36.00
C ASP A 644 13.65 -7.98 35.73
N VAL A 645 13.26 -8.42 34.52
CA VAL A 645 11.86 -8.50 34.08
C VAL A 645 10.99 -9.32 35.04
N ASN A 646 11.55 -10.35 35.68
CA ASN A 646 10.83 -11.17 36.63
C ASN A 646 10.37 -10.34 37.84
N THR A 647 11.18 -9.38 38.30
CA THR A 647 10.87 -8.52 39.46
C THR A 647 9.72 -7.54 39.21
N ILE A 648 9.51 -7.15 37.95
CA ILE A 648 8.45 -6.22 37.55
C ILE A 648 7.21 -6.93 36.95
N SER A 649 7.29 -8.23 36.68
CA SER A 649 6.21 -9.04 36.07
C SER A 649 4.86 -8.94 36.77
N SER A 650 4.87 -8.68 38.08
CA SER A 650 3.68 -8.60 38.95
C SER A 650 3.24 -7.17 39.24
N PHE A 651 3.88 -6.15 38.66
CA PHE A 651 3.46 -4.76 38.83
C PHE A 651 2.10 -4.55 38.17
N ALA A 652 1.17 -3.91 38.89
CA ALA A 652 -0.22 -3.81 38.45
C ALA A 652 -0.41 -3.13 37.08
N ASN A 653 0.51 -2.23 36.70
CA ASN A 653 0.49 -1.49 35.45
C ASN A 653 1.27 -2.16 34.30
N ARG A 654 1.93 -3.31 34.52
CA ARG A 654 2.55 -4.08 33.42
C ARG A 654 1.51 -4.43 32.38
N SER A 655 1.86 -4.21 31.12
CA SER A 655 0.99 -4.47 29.97
C SER A 655 1.73 -5.12 28.81
N LEU A 656 1.13 -6.19 28.30
CA LEU A 656 1.55 -6.91 27.09
C LEU A 656 0.81 -6.38 25.86
N MET A 657 -0.48 -6.08 25.99
CA MET A 657 -1.36 -5.68 24.88
C MET A 657 -1.63 -4.16 24.83
N GLY A 658 -1.28 -3.41 25.87
CA GLY A 658 -1.75 -2.03 26.03
C GLY A 658 -3.21 -1.95 26.48
N ALA A 659 -3.62 -0.77 26.97
CA ALA A 659 -4.94 -0.59 27.57
C ALA A 659 -6.09 -0.68 26.55
N ALA A 660 -5.87 -0.21 25.32
CA ALA A 660 -6.91 -0.18 24.29
C ALA A 660 -7.30 -1.59 23.83
N GLN A 661 -6.32 -2.45 23.55
CA GLN A 661 -6.56 -3.83 23.16
C GLN A 661 -7.05 -4.68 24.33
N GLU A 662 -6.53 -4.46 25.55
CA GLU A 662 -7.03 -5.17 26.75
C GLU A 662 -8.52 -4.89 27.00
N GLN A 663 -8.94 -3.62 26.95
CA GLN A 663 -10.35 -3.25 27.09
C GLN A 663 -11.20 -3.83 25.96
N TRP A 664 -10.73 -3.70 24.71
CA TRP A 664 -11.40 -4.29 23.55
C TRP A 664 -11.57 -5.80 23.66
N LEU A 665 -10.56 -6.52 24.16
CA LEU A 665 -10.63 -7.97 24.39
C LEU A 665 -11.73 -8.28 25.41
N PHE A 666 -11.76 -7.58 26.54
CA PHE A 666 -12.75 -7.79 27.59
C PHE A 666 -14.17 -7.55 27.09
N ASP A 667 -14.39 -6.50 26.31
CA ASP A 667 -15.67 -6.21 25.68
C ASP A 667 -16.03 -7.32 24.69
N THR A 668 -15.09 -7.71 23.82
CA THR A 668 -15.29 -8.74 22.79
C THR A 668 -15.71 -10.10 23.39
N VAL A 669 -15.00 -10.59 24.41
CA VAL A 669 -15.36 -11.89 25.02
C VAL A 669 -16.68 -11.84 25.80
N SER A 670 -16.99 -10.69 26.41
CA SER A 670 -18.27 -10.49 27.11
C SER A 670 -19.44 -10.41 26.14
N GLU A 671 -19.26 -9.75 25.00
CA GLU A 671 -20.24 -9.69 23.91
C GLU A 671 -20.45 -11.08 23.29
N SER A 672 -19.38 -11.86 23.13
CA SER A 672 -19.45 -13.24 22.68
C SER A 672 -20.28 -14.13 23.62
N GLU A 673 -20.06 -14.01 24.94
CA GLU A 673 -20.90 -14.64 25.98
C GLU A 673 -22.36 -14.20 25.86
N LYS A 674 -22.61 -12.90 25.79
CA LYS A 674 -23.97 -12.34 25.68
C LYS A 674 -24.70 -12.78 24.40
N ARG A 675 -24.00 -12.92 23.27
CA ARG A 675 -24.59 -13.38 22.00
C ARG A 675 -24.94 -14.88 22.01
N GLY A 676 -24.35 -15.62 22.95
CA GLY A 676 -24.50 -17.07 23.07
C GLY A 676 -23.71 -17.83 22.01
N ALA A 677 -22.50 -17.36 21.68
CA ALA A 677 -21.53 -18.18 20.96
C ALA A 677 -21.09 -19.35 21.85
N VAL A 678 -20.88 -20.54 21.28
CA VAL A 678 -20.49 -21.72 22.08
C VAL A 678 -19.04 -21.59 22.54
N TRP A 679 -18.11 -21.25 21.65
CA TRP A 679 -16.67 -21.20 21.93
C TRP A 679 -16.08 -19.79 21.78
N ARG A 680 -15.10 -19.46 22.63
CA ARG A 680 -14.29 -18.24 22.55
C ARG A 680 -12.84 -18.65 22.35
N VAL A 681 -12.35 -18.55 21.12
CA VAL A 681 -11.00 -18.97 20.75
C VAL A 681 -10.12 -17.73 20.61
N LEU A 682 -9.13 -17.59 21.48
CA LEU A 682 -8.18 -16.48 21.49
C LEU A 682 -6.91 -16.94 20.76
N GLY A 683 -6.66 -16.41 19.57
CA GLY A 683 -5.43 -16.62 18.82
C GLY A 683 -4.40 -15.57 19.19
N GLN A 684 -3.24 -16.00 19.68
CA GLN A 684 -2.13 -15.12 20.05
C GLN A 684 -0.80 -15.89 19.98
N GLN A 685 0.30 -15.21 20.25
CA GLN A 685 1.61 -15.62 19.76
C GLN A 685 2.39 -16.46 20.77
N ILE A 686 2.30 -16.13 22.06
CA ILE A 686 3.20 -16.63 23.11
C ILE A 686 2.50 -17.47 24.16
N VAL A 687 3.20 -18.41 24.80
CA VAL A 687 2.57 -19.30 25.78
C VAL A 687 1.91 -18.51 26.93
N PHE A 688 0.63 -18.76 27.14
CA PHE A 688 -0.22 -18.11 28.13
C PHE A 688 -0.13 -18.78 29.49
N THR A 689 -0.03 -20.12 29.54
CA THR A 689 0.16 -20.86 30.80
C THR A 689 1.49 -20.50 31.41
N GLN A 690 1.50 -20.29 32.72
CA GLN A 690 2.75 -20.09 33.45
C GLN A 690 3.53 -21.41 33.47
N LEU A 691 4.75 -21.41 32.95
CA LEU A 691 5.61 -22.58 32.86
C LEU A 691 6.88 -22.36 33.68
N ASN A 692 7.01 -23.14 34.75
CA ASN A 692 8.23 -23.27 35.51
C ASN A 692 9.16 -24.29 34.82
N GLU A 693 10.18 -23.78 34.16
CA GLU A 693 11.20 -24.55 33.45
C GLU A 693 12.41 -24.81 34.35
N SER A 694 12.19 -25.59 35.42
CA SER A 694 13.24 -25.94 36.40
C SER A 694 13.82 -24.74 37.17
N GLY A 695 12.95 -23.84 37.61
CA GLY A 695 13.27 -22.64 38.39
C GLY A 695 13.40 -21.36 37.55
N ALA A 696 13.26 -21.47 36.23
CA ALA A 696 13.21 -20.35 35.29
C ALA A 696 11.79 -20.19 34.70
N PHE A 697 11.52 -19.01 34.18
CA PHE A 697 10.28 -18.68 33.46
C PHE A 697 10.67 -18.01 32.14
N ASP A 698 9.87 -18.21 31.10
CA ASP A 698 9.99 -17.47 29.86
C ASP A 698 9.43 -16.05 30.06
N LEU A 699 10.32 -15.09 30.21
CA LEU A 699 9.95 -13.70 30.49
C LEU A 699 9.54 -12.94 29.23
N ASP A 700 9.72 -13.54 28.05
CA ASP A 700 9.17 -13.05 26.79
C ASP A 700 7.71 -13.50 26.62
N ALA A 701 7.34 -14.63 27.22
CA ALA A 701 5.95 -15.09 27.26
C ALA A 701 5.10 -14.33 28.31
N TRP A 702 3.86 -14.81 28.55
CA TRP A 702 2.95 -14.21 29.53
C TRP A 702 3.48 -14.23 30.97
N ASP A 703 4.53 -15.02 31.24
CA ASP A 703 5.24 -15.06 32.51
C ASP A 703 6.03 -13.78 32.82
N GLY A 704 6.40 -12.98 31.81
CA GLY A 704 6.92 -11.61 31.99
C GLY A 704 5.84 -10.58 32.33
N TYR A 705 4.56 -10.94 32.22
CA TYR A 705 3.40 -10.04 32.29
C TYR A 705 2.28 -10.62 33.18
N ARG A 706 2.65 -11.27 34.29
CA ARG A 706 1.74 -11.97 35.22
C ARG A 706 0.56 -11.11 35.68
N ALA A 707 0.76 -9.81 35.92
CA ALA A 707 -0.33 -8.90 36.26
C ALA A 707 -1.36 -8.77 35.13
N ASN A 708 -0.92 -8.62 33.88
CA ASN A 708 -1.80 -8.57 32.71
C ASN A 708 -2.54 -9.91 32.51
N ARG A 709 -1.82 -11.03 32.64
CA ARG A 709 -2.40 -12.39 32.61
C ARG A 709 -3.50 -12.56 33.66
N ALA A 710 -3.26 -12.10 34.88
CA ALA A 710 -4.21 -12.18 35.98
C ALA A 710 -5.46 -11.32 35.72
N ARG A 711 -5.35 -10.18 35.02
CA ARG A 711 -6.52 -9.38 34.60
C ARG A 711 -7.36 -10.13 33.56
N VAL A 712 -6.74 -10.78 32.57
CA VAL A 712 -7.45 -11.62 31.60
C VAL A 712 -8.17 -12.78 32.29
N LEU A 713 -7.48 -13.58 33.09
CA LEU A 713 -8.08 -14.69 33.84
C LEU A 713 -9.16 -14.20 34.82
N GLY A 714 -8.92 -13.06 35.48
CA GLY A 714 -9.86 -12.43 36.40
C GLY A 714 -11.13 -11.98 35.70
N HIS A 715 -11.03 -11.40 34.50
CA HIS A 715 -12.18 -11.02 33.69
C HIS A 715 -13.03 -12.24 33.31
N LEU A 716 -12.40 -13.31 32.82
CA LEU A 716 -13.09 -14.55 32.49
C LEU A 716 -13.79 -15.16 33.73
N TYR A 717 -13.07 -15.25 34.85
CA TYR A 717 -13.59 -15.83 36.09
C TYR A 717 -14.73 -15.01 36.69
N ASN A 718 -14.54 -13.70 36.88
CA ASN A 718 -15.50 -12.82 37.55
C ASN A 718 -16.80 -12.66 36.76
N ASN A 719 -16.70 -12.67 35.42
CA ASN A 719 -17.87 -12.56 34.53
C ASN A 719 -18.45 -13.92 34.11
N LYS A 720 -17.91 -15.03 34.67
CA LYS A 720 -18.35 -16.40 34.38
C LYS A 720 -18.33 -16.74 32.88
N ILE A 721 -17.36 -16.22 32.17
CA ILE A 721 -17.16 -16.49 30.74
C ILE A 721 -16.59 -17.90 30.61
N SER A 722 -17.27 -18.72 29.81
CA SER A 722 -16.95 -20.15 29.66
C SER A 722 -16.50 -20.48 28.24
N ASN A 723 -16.05 -21.73 28.03
CA ASN A 723 -15.61 -22.28 26.76
C ASN A 723 -14.50 -21.46 26.07
N THR A 724 -13.58 -20.94 26.88
CA THR A 724 -12.42 -20.18 26.40
C THR A 724 -11.28 -21.13 26.05
N ILE A 725 -10.78 -21.02 24.84
CA ILE A 725 -9.60 -21.71 24.32
C ILE A 725 -8.55 -20.66 23.97
N ILE A 726 -7.32 -20.82 24.43
CA ILE A 726 -6.18 -19.99 24.04
C ILE A 726 -5.29 -20.79 23.09
N LEU A 727 -4.89 -20.17 21.99
CA LEU A 727 -3.94 -20.72 21.03
C LEU A 727 -2.63 -19.94 21.14
N SER A 728 -1.51 -20.66 21.09
CA SER A 728 -0.17 -20.09 21.26
C SER A 728 0.84 -20.78 20.33
N GLY A 729 1.92 -20.08 19.99
CA GLY A 729 3.06 -20.58 19.23
C GLY A 729 4.38 -20.29 19.97
N ASP A 730 5.34 -19.70 19.24
CA ASP A 730 6.60 -19.09 19.72
C ASP A 730 7.62 -20.05 20.37
N SER A 731 7.21 -20.82 21.37
CA SER A 731 8.06 -21.71 22.17
C SER A 731 8.72 -22.89 21.43
N HIS A 732 8.40 -23.12 20.15
CA HIS A 732 8.88 -24.23 19.32
C HIS A 732 8.69 -25.65 19.91
N ALA A 733 7.73 -25.79 20.83
CA ALA A 733 7.35 -27.05 21.46
C ALA A 733 5.82 -27.12 21.61
N ASN A 734 5.29 -28.32 21.84
CA ASN A 734 3.86 -28.54 21.99
C ASN A 734 3.48 -28.61 23.47
N TRP A 735 2.36 -27.95 23.81
CA TRP A 735 1.83 -27.91 25.18
C TRP A 735 0.31 -27.98 25.18
N ALA A 736 -0.26 -28.70 26.14
CA ALA A 736 -1.69 -28.66 26.43
C ALA A 736 -1.92 -28.48 27.94
N SER A 737 -2.64 -27.42 28.30
CA SER A 737 -2.82 -26.99 29.68
C SER A 737 -4.29 -26.65 29.97
N ASP A 738 -4.75 -26.96 31.18
CA ASP A 738 -6.00 -26.39 31.69
C ASP A 738 -5.68 -25.01 32.31
N LEU A 739 -6.47 -24.00 32.00
CA LEU A 739 -6.36 -22.66 32.60
C LEU A 739 -7.18 -22.64 33.87
N ALA A 740 -6.60 -22.40 35.04
CA ALA A 740 -7.31 -22.67 36.29
C ALA A 740 -7.02 -21.71 37.45
N ARG A 741 -7.94 -21.71 38.43
CA ARG A 741 -7.80 -21.04 39.73
C ARG A 741 -8.26 -21.99 40.84
N GLY A 742 -7.35 -22.38 41.75
CA GLY A 742 -7.64 -23.40 42.77
C GLY A 742 -7.81 -24.79 42.14
N TYR A 743 -6.79 -25.22 41.40
CA TYR A 743 -6.87 -26.30 40.44
C TYR A 743 -6.57 -27.68 41.03
N ASN A 744 -7.32 -28.69 40.58
CA ASN A 744 -7.02 -30.10 40.82
C ASN A 744 -6.68 -30.79 39.47
N PRO A 745 -5.41 -31.16 39.22
CA PRO A 745 -4.99 -31.68 37.91
C PRO A 745 -5.60 -33.02 37.53
N THR A 746 -5.90 -33.86 38.52
CA THR A 746 -6.49 -35.20 38.31
C THR A 746 -7.93 -35.10 37.79
N THR A 747 -8.73 -34.22 38.37
CA THR A 747 -10.17 -34.07 38.05
C THR A 747 -10.45 -32.93 37.06
N GLY A 748 -9.50 -32.01 36.90
CA GLY A 748 -9.65 -30.75 36.21
C GLY A 748 -10.58 -29.75 36.92
N ALA A 749 -10.91 -29.95 38.20
CA ALA A 749 -11.74 -29.02 38.96
C ALA A 749 -11.00 -27.68 39.16
N GLY A 750 -11.71 -26.57 39.02
CA GLY A 750 -11.12 -25.21 39.08
C GLY A 750 -10.65 -24.65 37.73
N ALA A 751 -10.73 -25.43 36.66
CA ALA A 751 -10.45 -24.97 35.31
C ALA A 751 -11.55 -24.04 34.76
N ILE A 752 -11.12 -23.04 34.01
CA ILE A 752 -11.92 -21.98 33.40
C ILE A 752 -11.65 -21.81 31.89
N GLY A 753 -10.77 -22.63 31.33
CA GLY A 753 -10.45 -22.68 29.91
C GLY A 753 -9.32 -23.67 29.64
N VAL A 754 -8.88 -23.73 28.39
CA VAL A 754 -7.79 -24.61 27.94
C VAL A 754 -6.85 -23.82 27.05
N GLU A 755 -5.55 -24.09 27.15
CA GLU A 755 -4.58 -23.63 26.18
C GLU A 755 -4.06 -24.79 25.34
N PHE A 756 -4.01 -24.56 24.03
CA PHE A 756 -3.29 -25.38 23.05
C PHE A 756 -2.17 -24.56 22.44
N ALA A 757 -0.93 -24.89 22.81
CA ALA A 757 0.25 -24.26 22.26
C ALA A 757 0.98 -25.23 21.33
N GLY A 758 1.33 -24.76 20.13
CA GLY A 758 1.89 -25.57 19.06
C GLY A 758 3.39 -25.40 18.87
N THR A 759 4.03 -26.48 18.42
CA THR A 759 5.41 -26.45 17.92
C THR A 759 5.54 -25.59 16.66
N ALA A 760 6.78 -25.26 16.32
CA ALA A 760 7.15 -24.66 15.06
C ALA A 760 6.90 -25.55 13.83
N VAL A 761 6.64 -24.90 12.69
CA VAL A 761 6.62 -25.52 11.35
C VAL A 761 7.99 -26.07 10.99
N THR A 762 9.07 -25.31 11.24
CA THR A 762 10.45 -25.75 10.98
C THR A 762 11.47 -25.27 12.01
N SER A 763 11.23 -24.16 12.71
CA SER A 763 12.19 -23.57 13.66
C SER A 763 12.63 -24.57 14.74
N GLY A 764 13.90 -24.52 15.14
CA GLY A 764 14.50 -25.52 16.03
C GLY A 764 13.85 -25.60 17.42
N SER A 765 13.81 -26.81 17.99
CA SER A 765 13.26 -27.05 19.34
C SER A 765 13.92 -26.20 20.42
N SER A 766 13.11 -25.62 21.31
CA SER A 766 13.55 -25.00 22.56
C SER A 766 14.19 -25.98 23.54
N PHE A 767 13.90 -27.28 23.43
CA PHE A 767 14.51 -28.31 24.29
C PHE A 767 15.93 -28.68 23.85
N GLY A 768 16.34 -28.23 22.67
CA GLY A 768 17.68 -28.40 22.14
C GLY A 768 17.68 -28.74 20.65
N SER A 769 18.64 -28.19 19.92
CA SER A 769 18.82 -28.45 18.50
C SER A 769 19.05 -29.95 18.23
N GLY A 770 18.21 -30.54 17.38
CA GLY A 770 18.29 -31.97 17.02
C GLY A 770 18.01 -32.94 18.16
N ILE A 771 17.30 -32.51 19.21
CA ILE A 771 16.95 -33.38 20.35
C ILE A 771 16.12 -34.59 19.88
N THR A 772 16.45 -35.78 20.40
CA THR A 772 15.70 -37.00 20.11
C THR A 772 14.44 -37.08 20.97
N PRO A 773 13.38 -37.80 20.53
CA PRO A 773 12.17 -37.97 21.33
C PRO A 773 12.42 -38.45 22.76
N GLU A 774 13.31 -39.42 22.96
CA GLU A 774 13.60 -39.97 24.29
C GLU A 774 14.19 -38.93 25.24
N LYS A 775 15.05 -38.05 24.72
CA LYS A 775 15.66 -36.96 25.51
C LYS A 775 14.66 -35.84 25.78
N ALA A 776 13.82 -35.51 24.80
CA ALA A 776 12.75 -34.53 24.96
C ALA A 776 11.70 -35.00 25.98
N ASP A 777 11.42 -36.30 26.04
CA ASP A 777 10.51 -36.89 27.03
C ASP A 777 11.05 -36.79 28.46
N VAL A 778 12.37 -36.86 28.67
CA VAL A 778 12.97 -36.63 30.00
C VAL A 778 12.69 -35.21 30.50
N ILE A 779 12.83 -34.22 29.61
CA ILE A 779 12.50 -32.82 29.91
C ILE A 779 11.00 -32.69 30.15
N SER A 780 10.18 -33.25 29.26
CA SER A 780 8.71 -33.21 29.35
C SER A 780 8.18 -33.82 30.66
N ARG A 781 8.75 -34.94 31.14
CA ARG A 781 8.40 -35.54 32.45
C ARG A 781 8.59 -34.56 33.58
N THR A 782 9.72 -33.85 33.58
CA THR A 782 10.03 -32.85 34.61
C THR A 782 9.04 -31.69 34.54
N LEU A 783 8.77 -31.19 33.32
CA LEU A 783 7.88 -30.05 33.12
C LEU A 783 6.44 -30.36 33.53
N VAL A 784 5.89 -31.52 33.14
CA VAL A 784 4.53 -31.87 33.55
C VAL A 784 4.44 -32.16 35.05
N ASP A 785 5.49 -32.69 35.69
CA ASP A 785 5.51 -32.91 37.15
C ASP A 785 5.42 -31.58 37.93
N VAL A 786 6.29 -30.63 37.60
CA VAL A 786 6.43 -29.38 38.38
C VAL A 786 5.34 -28.35 38.06
N ASN A 787 4.70 -28.41 36.89
CA ASN A 787 3.67 -27.46 36.48
C ASN A 787 2.28 -28.04 36.66
N THR A 788 1.54 -27.57 37.67
CA THR A 788 0.22 -28.13 38.04
C THR A 788 -0.75 -28.15 36.86
N ASP A 789 -0.84 -27.03 36.12
CA ASP A 789 -1.80 -26.79 35.04
C ASP A 789 -1.48 -27.56 33.76
N LEU A 790 -0.18 -27.79 33.48
CA LEU A 790 0.30 -28.48 32.29
C LEU A 790 -0.06 -29.97 32.32
N GLN A 791 -0.78 -30.44 31.29
CA GLN A 791 -1.22 -31.83 31.17
C GLN A 791 -0.41 -32.65 30.17
N TRP A 792 0.21 -31.99 29.19
CA TRP A 792 1.04 -32.65 28.18
C TRP A 792 2.13 -31.72 27.65
N SER A 793 3.31 -32.29 27.39
CA SER A 793 4.47 -31.61 26.80
C SER A 793 5.14 -32.53 25.76
N GLU A 794 5.54 -31.96 24.62
CA GLU A 794 6.33 -32.64 23.59
C GLU A 794 7.23 -31.62 22.87
N GLY A 795 8.55 -31.85 22.89
CA GLY A 795 9.53 -30.88 22.37
C GLY A 795 10.41 -31.38 21.23
N SER A 796 10.24 -32.61 20.73
CA SER A 796 11.11 -33.19 19.70
C SER A 796 10.65 -32.87 18.28
N TYR A 797 9.37 -33.06 17.98
CA TYR A 797 8.86 -32.96 16.61
C TYR A 797 8.43 -31.54 16.24
N ARG A 798 8.57 -31.22 14.94
CA ARG A 798 7.96 -30.04 14.32
C ARG A 798 6.66 -30.43 13.64
N GLY A 799 5.82 -29.45 13.33
CA GLY A 799 4.52 -29.71 12.73
C GLY A 799 3.52 -28.59 12.96
N PHE A 800 2.29 -28.97 13.28
CA PHE A 800 1.16 -28.07 13.46
C PHE A 800 0.04 -28.79 14.23
N PHE A 801 -1.06 -28.12 14.53
CA PHE A 801 -2.24 -28.78 15.07
C PHE A 801 -3.53 -28.30 14.41
N THR A 802 -4.57 -29.12 14.48
CA THR A 802 -5.92 -28.76 14.02
C THR A 802 -6.91 -28.71 15.17
N LEU A 803 -7.90 -27.84 15.05
CA LEU A 803 -9.09 -27.79 15.91
C LEU A 803 -10.29 -28.20 15.06
N SER A 804 -10.94 -29.30 15.41
CA SER A 804 -12.23 -29.71 14.85
C SER A 804 -13.34 -29.36 15.84
N ILE A 805 -14.21 -28.41 15.47
CA ILE A 805 -15.08 -27.68 16.39
C ILE A 805 -16.55 -27.88 15.99
N ASP A 806 -17.36 -28.38 16.91
CA ASP A 806 -18.82 -28.45 16.81
C ASP A 806 -19.49 -27.86 18.07
N SER A 807 -20.83 -27.90 18.15
CA SER A 807 -21.56 -27.28 19.28
C SER A 807 -21.36 -27.97 20.63
N GLU A 808 -20.83 -29.19 20.64
CA GLU A 808 -20.66 -30.04 21.82
C GLU A 808 -19.19 -30.27 22.16
N HIS A 809 -18.31 -30.33 21.16
CA HIS A 809 -16.91 -30.72 21.29
C HIS A 809 -15.98 -29.80 20.51
N LEU A 810 -14.80 -29.59 21.07
CA LEU A 810 -13.64 -29.07 20.36
C LEU A 810 -12.50 -30.08 20.51
N ASN A 811 -12.05 -30.62 19.37
CA ASN A 811 -11.01 -31.64 19.31
C ASN A 811 -9.72 -31.03 18.75
N ALA A 812 -8.67 -30.98 19.56
CA ALA A 812 -7.34 -30.59 19.11
C ALA A 812 -6.53 -31.82 18.72
N THR A 813 -5.99 -31.86 17.50
CA THR A 813 -5.09 -32.92 17.02
C THR A 813 -3.75 -32.33 16.63
N TYR A 814 -2.68 -32.76 17.30
CA TYR A 814 -1.31 -32.36 16.99
C TYR A 814 -0.72 -33.32 15.96
N TYR A 815 -0.11 -32.76 14.92
CA TYR A 815 0.54 -33.50 13.85
C TYR A 815 2.06 -33.27 13.90
N ALA A 816 2.82 -34.36 13.92
CA ALA A 816 4.27 -34.37 13.91
C ALA A 816 4.79 -34.78 12.53
N MET A 817 5.73 -34.02 11.99
CA MET A 817 6.45 -34.34 10.75
C MET A 817 7.63 -35.26 11.07
N LEU A 818 7.76 -36.37 10.37
CA LEU A 818 8.83 -37.35 10.60
C LEU A 818 10.17 -36.88 10.03
N ASP A 819 10.13 -36.08 8.97
CA ASP A 819 11.31 -35.55 8.31
C ASP A 819 11.08 -34.13 7.79
N LEU A 820 12.03 -33.25 8.08
CA LEU A 820 12.05 -31.85 7.66
C LEU A 820 13.17 -31.56 6.67
N ILE A 821 14.06 -32.53 6.45
CA ILE A 821 15.33 -32.41 5.74
C ILE A 821 15.20 -32.98 4.33
N SER A 822 14.56 -34.15 4.17
CA SER A 822 14.44 -34.78 2.85
C SER A 822 13.29 -34.22 2.02
N MET A 823 13.57 -33.95 0.74
CA MET A 823 12.55 -33.89 -0.31
C MET A 823 12.37 -35.28 -0.92
N VAL A 824 11.15 -35.64 -1.32
CA VAL A 824 10.93 -36.90 -2.05
C VAL A 824 11.52 -36.78 -3.46
N ALA A 825 12.71 -37.34 -3.67
CA ALA A 825 13.54 -37.17 -4.88
C ALA A 825 12.90 -37.65 -6.20
N ILE A 826 11.79 -38.39 -6.15
CA ILE A 826 11.14 -38.95 -7.35
C ILE A 826 10.28 -37.89 -8.08
N PHE A 827 9.91 -36.79 -7.41
CA PHE A 827 9.26 -35.65 -8.05
C PHE A 827 9.79 -34.36 -7.41
N LEU A 828 10.48 -33.51 -8.17
CA LEU A 828 10.97 -32.19 -7.76
C LEU A 828 9.85 -31.18 -7.37
N ALA A 829 8.67 -31.64 -6.96
CA ALA A 829 7.44 -30.85 -6.91
C ALA A 829 6.49 -31.11 -5.73
N PHE A 830 6.76 -32.05 -4.80
CA PHE A 830 5.83 -32.35 -3.70
C PHE A 830 6.48 -32.32 -2.32
N ALA A 831 5.71 -31.82 -1.35
CA ALA A 831 6.03 -31.85 0.08
C ALA A 831 6.29 -33.29 0.55
N ASN A 832 7.20 -33.48 1.50
CA ASN A 832 7.23 -34.73 2.23
C ASN A 832 6.02 -34.74 3.18
N LEU A 833 5.04 -35.58 2.87
CA LEU A 833 3.77 -35.69 3.60
C LEU A 833 3.83 -36.79 4.68
N ASP A 834 5.02 -37.28 5.03
CA ASP A 834 5.20 -38.25 6.09
C ASP A 834 5.07 -37.58 7.46
N GLY A 835 3.89 -37.71 8.02
CA GLY A 835 3.55 -37.21 9.35
C GLY A 835 2.52 -38.10 10.03
N PHE A 836 2.39 -37.94 11.34
CA PHE A 836 1.45 -38.70 12.16
C PHE A 836 0.80 -37.81 13.21
N ALA A 837 -0.37 -38.20 13.70
CA ALA A 837 -1.00 -37.52 14.82
C ALA A 837 -0.28 -37.91 16.13
N SER A 838 0.38 -36.96 16.77
CA SER A 838 1.16 -37.18 18.00
C SER A 838 0.29 -37.23 19.25
N ALA A 839 -0.73 -36.38 19.33
CA ALA A 839 -1.65 -36.32 20.46
C ALA A 839 -3.04 -35.80 20.03
N HIS A 840 -4.06 -36.22 20.77
CA HIS A 840 -5.45 -35.82 20.56
C HIS A 840 -6.09 -35.38 21.89
N PHE A 841 -6.70 -34.20 21.91
CA PHE A 841 -7.35 -33.64 23.09
C PHE A 841 -8.78 -33.24 22.78
N ILE A 842 -9.67 -33.41 23.76
CA ILE A 842 -11.10 -33.12 23.61
C ILE A 842 -11.52 -32.16 24.71
N VAL A 843 -12.12 -31.04 24.35
CA VAL A 843 -12.81 -30.14 25.29
C VAL A 843 -14.31 -30.28 25.03
N LYS A 844 -15.09 -30.55 26.09
CA LYS A 844 -16.54 -30.61 26.01
C LYS A 844 -17.13 -29.25 26.36
N SER A 845 -18.10 -28.81 25.58
CA SER A 845 -18.82 -27.56 25.80
C SER A 845 -19.41 -27.52 27.22
N GLY A 846 -19.20 -26.40 27.90
CA GLY A 846 -19.59 -26.15 29.29
C GLY A 846 -18.65 -26.73 30.35
N GLN A 847 -17.61 -27.49 29.98
CA GLN A 847 -16.71 -28.10 30.97
C GLN A 847 -15.47 -27.26 31.29
N ASN A 848 -15.05 -26.35 30.39
CA ASN A 848 -13.90 -25.46 30.57
C ASN A 848 -12.56 -26.17 30.85
N LYS A 849 -12.43 -27.43 30.43
CA LYS A 849 -11.25 -28.26 30.70
C LYS A 849 -11.09 -29.36 29.67
N LEU A 850 -9.87 -29.90 29.59
CA LEU A 850 -9.58 -31.11 28.84
C LEU A 850 -10.40 -32.29 29.40
N SER A 851 -10.98 -33.09 28.50
CA SER A 851 -11.73 -34.29 28.87
C SER A 851 -10.81 -35.29 29.56
N ARG A 852 -11.32 -35.94 30.60
CA ARG A 852 -10.59 -36.96 31.36
C ARG A 852 -11.05 -38.39 30.99
N PRO A 853 -10.13 -39.38 30.91
CA PRO A 853 -8.67 -39.24 31.03
C PRO A 853 -8.09 -38.36 29.91
N VAL A 854 -7.09 -37.51 30.24
CA VAL A 854 -6.49 -36.57 29.27
C VAL A 854 -5.94 -37.37 28.09
N ALA A 855 -6.29 -36.96 26.88
CA ALA A 855 -5.92 -37.66 25.64
C ALA A 855 -6.29 -39.15 25.60
N GLY A 856 -7.32 -39.57 26.35
CA GLY A 856 -7.65 -41.00 26.48
C GLY A 856 -6.65 -41.80 27.32
N GLY A 857 -5.69 -41.14 27.98
CA GLY A 857 -4.64 -41.74 28.81
C GLY A 857 -3.37 -42.12 28.06
N THR A 858 -3.29 -41.88 26.75
CA THR A 858 -2.11 -42.21 25.93
C THR A 858 -1.88 -41.17 24.84
N VAL A 859 -0.62 -41.05 24.42
CA VAL A 859 -0.17 -40.20 23.32
C VAL A 859 0.89 -40.96 22.53
N ASN A 860 1.04 -40.63 21.24
CA ASN A 860 2.04 -41.24 20.38
C ASN A 860 3.42 -40.57 20.50
N ALA A 861 3.47 -39.32 20.98
CA ALA A 861 4.70 -38.62 21.31
C ALA A 861 4.52 -37.66 22.50
N GLY A 862 5.61 -37.40 23.22
CA GLY A 862 5.61 -36.57 24.41
C GLY A 862 5.10 -37.31 25.65
N VAL A 863 4.88 -36.54 26.71
CA VAL A 863 4.59 -37.09 28.04
C VAL A 863 3.29 -36.50 28.58
N LEU A 864 2.36 -37.38 28.99
CA LEU A 864 1.16 -36.98 29.71
C LEU A 864 1.44 -36.94 31.21
N LYS A 865 0.87 -35.94 31.89
CA LYS A 865 0.88 -35.86 33.37
C LYS A 865 0.35 -37.12 34.04
N SER A 866 -0.69 -37.75 33.48
CA SER A 866 -1.30 -38.96 34.06
C SER A 866 -0.43 -40.22 33.97
N GLN A 867 0.75 -40.13 33.34
CA GLN A 867 1.73 -41.22 33.27
C GLN A 867 2.79 -41.13 34.38
N LEU A 868 2.76 -40.05 35.17
CA LEU A 868 3.49 -39.92 36.44
C LEU A 868 2.61 -40.44 37.57
#